data_AF-A0A2S8F433-F1
#
_entry.id   AF-A0A2S8F433-F1
#
_cell.length_a   1.000
_cell.length_b   1.000
_cell.length_c   1.000
_cell.angle_alpha   90.00
_cell.angle_beta   90.00
_cell.angle_gamma   90.00
#
_symmetry.space_group_name_H-M   'P 1'
#
loop_
_entity.id
_entity.type
_entity.pdbx_description
1 polymer ?
#
loop_
_entity_poly.entity_id
_entity_poly.type
_entity_poly.pdbx_seq_one_letter_code
_entity_poly.pdbx_strand_id
1 'polypeptide(L)'
;MQVTKTNDFWKLILESGLMTKEACKPLHDQYQQTANNGDARALATWLVKGGHLTTYQARLLLAGRAKAINIGEYQITERLEEGPLQGTYAGKHTGSGHPVWLHPIAPEIQADSVRFPIVQQMCKLRSSVPHPHLIRCFHLRQGSKRSYLVTEQLDGNLLAESRPGEGVPIPTPDCARLVRQAALGATQIHSQGMVLGDLTMNQLWLEPTGNLKLLHLPVRPVEAIPWSDEAQAERLNALANVAAPELQQAGAAPTKLSDLYALGAILFDLLTGKPPVEGSIAERLQQHATAQIPSPPYIPGNLMQIIQYLLAKNPGGRYQNAQDVAEALRPFVDAGQLSPPIADALPTMGSYLQYLATNSSEATAPPVPAAPVPPPAAVPFPGQAPPIPQPVPPAAAPFPGAMPQPVAPPQPVAAQPIVAQVATPVAVPQAAVATAVPAAQPAQEGGASRATALTERIRKRKLQRKITSLVVLGVMAIAAVVGGIYGYQLVFSPDDIADNGEQVENPPEENPDTPPVDPTPDVDPVPAAPTGPQLVQDDGQTLWASPTDGQPIDLTGVPNDTRLALVVRTSDLTGNPEGDRILRALGPDFAALRQQLEGELGVRFEQLESLTVSFGASTAGGPPCLVAKLKGGTNLLSLWGNPNPAASGIPAMYDVKGWTVMPIPGKEDRQFVAGSKAVVEAIAQRGVAAPQLTRELEQLRRESDDQQTVSLLVEPQFLTSSSSQVMRGELAAGTAGVQDFFGEGIRAVLVSGHIGQNLYLEMRCMGSLSLDPPSLANSVKEKINGVSRKLEDAVPAVNPSPYWRRLATRFPNMVQFAYQQTRTGVENNQAVVNIMLPSAAGQNMVAGAELMLAANSAGAAAPAGGGAMPAAKKPETIEEKLASTMSISFPQNSLEFALRDIGEEAGIPIEIKGTDLQLDGITRNKEIKEFTHDNKPVGEILAQLLVRANPEPSPGSNTEVQKLIYVIDPMDGPDEAKKLVVTTRAAAEKNKYTLPDVFKIK
;
A
#
# COMPACT_ATOMS: atom_id res chain seq x y z
N MET A 1 -26.52 12.07 57.18
CA MET A 1 -27.71 11.54 57.87
C MET A 1 -28.34 10.48 56.99
N GLN A 2 -28.90 9.40 57.55
CA GLN A 2 -29.83 8.54 56.80
C GLN A 2 -31.26 9.08 56.99
N VAL A 3 -32.07 8.99 55.93
CA VAL A 3 -33.47 9.42 55.94
C VAL A 3 -34.31 8.26 56.45
N THR A 4 -35.02 8.47 57.56
CA THR A 4 -35.86 7.44 58.21
C THR A 4 -37.36 7.72 58.09
N LYS A 5 -37.77 8.97 57.88
CA LYS A 5 -39.17 9.40 57.85
C LYS A 5 -39.72 9.48 56.42
N THR A 6 -40.90 8.88 56.22
CA THR A 6 -41.70 8.90 54.98
C THR A 6 -41.82 10.30 54.37
N ASN A 7 -42.15 11.31 55.18
CA ASN A 7 -42.37 12.69 54.69
C ASN A 7 -41.09 13.39 54.21
N ASP A 8 -39.94 13.09 54.80
CA ASP A 8 -38.66 13.69 54.39
C ASP A 8 -38.12 13.00 53.13
N PHE A 9 -38.43 11.71 52.93
CA PHE A 9 -38.19 11.01 51.67
C PHE A 9 -39.01 11.59 50.51
N TRP A 10 -40.32 11.87 50.72
CA TRP A 10 -41.17 12.53 49.72
C TRP A 10 -40.66 13.94 49.34
N LYS A 11 -40.13 14.72 50.29
CA LYS A 11 -39.47 16.01 49.96
C LYS A 11 -38.26 15.81 49.05
N LEU A 12 -37.40 14.84 49.36
CA LEU A 12 -36.18 14.56 48.60
C LEU A 12 -36.47 14.06 47.17
N ILE A 13 -37.58 13.34 46.94
CA ILE A 13 -38.06 13.02 45.59
C ILE A 13 -38.35 14.31 44.82
N LEU A 14 -39.10 15.25 45.41
CA LEU A 14 -39.43 16.54 44.78
C LEU A 14 -38.18 17.42 44.56
N GLU A 15 -37.28 17.49 45.55
CA GLU A 15 -36.01 18.22 45.44
C GLU A 15 -35.05 17.63 44.39
N SER A 16 -35.14 16.32 44.12
CA SER A 16 -34.38 15.65 43.06
C SER A 16 -34.94 15.86 41.66
N GLY A 17 -36.16 16.40 41.52
CA GLY A 17 -36.83 16.55 40.22
C GLY A 17 -37.19 15.23 39.51
N LEU A 18 -37.05 14.08 40.18
CA LEU A 18 -37.45 12.77 39.64
C LEU A 18 -38.95 12.70 39.31
N MET A 19 -39.78 13.41 40.09
CA MET A 19 -41.24 13.41 39.96
C MET A 19 -41.80 14.79 40.25
N THR A 20 -42.86 15.19 39.53
CA THR A 20 -43.60 16.41 39.84
C THR A 20 -44.49 16.21 41.07
N LYS A 21 -44.89 17.32 41.72
CA LYS A 21 -45.85 17.29 42.84
C LYS A 21 -47.18 16.64 42.47
N GLU A 22 -47.58 16.75 41.21
CA GLU A 22 -48.79 16.15 40.64
C GLU A 22 -48.64 14.63 40.48
N ALA A 23 -47.49 14.15 40.00
CA ALA A 23 -47.19 12.72 39.89
C ALA A 23 -46.99 12.04 41.27
N CYS A 24 -46.41 12.74 42.24
CA CYS A 24 -46.25 12.23 43.60
C CYS A 24 -47.58 12.06 44.35
N LYS A 25 -48.58 12.92 44.10
CA LYS A 25 -49.84 12.93 44.86
C LYS A 25 -50.59 11.58 44.85
N PRO A 26 -50.96 10.97 43.70
CA PRO A 26 -51.70 9.70 43.71
C PRO A 26 -50.89 8.56 44.34
N LEU A 27 -49.56 8.55 44.20
CA LEU A 27 -48.70 7.54 44.83
C LEU A 27 -48.58 7.72 46.35
N HIS A 28 -48.61 8.96 46.83
CA HIS A 28 -48.67 9.28 48.25
C HIS A 28 -50.02 8.82 48.85
N ASP A 29 -51.13 9.15 48.19
CA ASP A 29 -52.48 8.77 48.60
C ASP A 29 -52.70 7.24 48.56
N GLN A 30 -52.04 6.53 47.63
CA GLN A 30 -52.00 5.06 47.59
C GLN A 30 -51.12 4.46 48.71
N TYR A 31 -49.91 5.00 48.94
CA TYR A 31 -49.02 4.49 49.98
C TYR A 31 -49.64 4.64 51.38
N GLN A 32 -50.36 5.75 51.63
CA GLN A 32 -51.08 5.97 52.89
C GLN A 32 -52.09 4.87 53.24
N GLN A 33 -52.62 4.15 52.25
CA GLN A 33 -53.56 3.04 52.46
C GLN A 33 -52.86 1.73 52.84
N THR A 34 -51.53 1.68 52.84
CA THR A 34 -50.75 0.51 53.25
C THR A 34 -50.39 0.57 54.75
N ALA A 35 -50.25 -0.60 55.38
CA ALA A 35 -49.99 -0.68 56.83
C ALA A 35 -48.60 -0.19 57.28
N ASN A 36 -47.69 0.14 56.36
CA ASN A 36 -46.26 0.43 56.63
C ASN A 36 -45.92 1.93 56.59
N ASN A 37 -46.81 2.79 57.10
CA ASN A 37 -46.74 4.25 56.92
C ASN A 37 -45.51 4.98 57.55
N GLY A 38 -44.70 4.31 58.38
CA GLY A 38 -43.67 4.98 59.21
C GLY A 38 -42.25 5.05 58.66
N ASP A 39 -41.81 4.11 57.81
CA ASP A 39 -40.40 3.95 57.42
C ASP A 39 -40.12 4.36 55.96
N ALA A 40 -39.17 5.28 55.78
CA ALA A 40 -38.66 5.67 54.47
C ALA A 40 -38.10 4.49 53.65
N ARG A 41 -37.53 3.46 54.28
CA ARG A 41 -37.01 2.26 53.57
C ARG A 41 -38.13 1.39 53.01
N ALA A 42 -39.24 1.26 53.73
CA ALA A 42 -40.44 0.59 53.23
C ALA A 42 -41.04 1.33 52.03
N LEU A 43 -41.17 2.66 52.11
CA LEU A 43 -41.60 3.50 50.99
C LEU A 43 -40.66 3.39 49.78
N ALA A 44 -39.34 3.46 50.00
CA ALA A 44 -38.34 3.31 48.96
C ALA A 44 -38.46 1.96 48.24
N THR A 45 -38.64 0.87 48.99
CA THR A 45 -38.81 -0.48 48.45
C THR A 45 -40.13 -0.63 47.67
N TRP A 46 -41.21 0.02 48.13
CA TRP A 46 -42.49 0.04 47.44
C TRP A 46 -42.43 0.81 46.11
N LEU A 47 -41.82 2.00 46.10
CA LEU A 47 -41.62 2.79 44.87
C LEU A 47 -40.71 2.10 43.86
N VAL A 48 -39.69 1.35 44.31
CA VAL A 48 -38.86 0.51 43.43
C VAL A 48 -39.67 -0.65 42.84
N LYS A 49 -40.49 -1.34 43.66
CA LYS A 49 -41.40 -2.39 43.15
C LYS A 49 -42.48 -1.86 42.19
N GLY A 50 -42.90 -0.60 42.33
CA GLY A 50 -43.78 0.09 41.39
C GLY A 50 -43.10 0.60 40.12
N GLY A 51 -41.76 0.48 39.99
CA GLY A 51 -41.00 1.00 38.86
C GLY A 51 -40.88 2.54 38.83
N HIS A 52 -41.25 3.23 39.92
CA HIS A 52 -41.21 4.70 40.01
C HIS A 52 -39.83 5.25 40.40
N LEU A 53 -38.98 4.41 40.98
CA LEU A 53 -37.58 4.70 41.33
C LEU A 53 -36.72 3.50 40.97
N THR A 54 -35.45 3.71 40.61
CA THR A 54 -34.47 2.62 40.60
C THR A 54 -33.95 2.32 42.00
N THR A 55 -33.41 1.11 42.20
CA THR A 55 -32.71 0.72 43.43
C THR A 55 -31.58 1.71 43.78
N TYR A 56 -30.90 2.26 42.78
CA TYR A 56 -29.82 3.25 42.96
C TYR A 56 -30.34 4.63 43.38
N GLN A 57 -31.39 5.14 42.73
CA GLN A 57 -32.04 6.40 43.09
C GLN A 57 -32.61 6.33 44.52
N ALA A 58 -33.31 5.24 44.85
CA ALA A 58 -33.81 4.98 46.20
C ALA A 58 -32.68 4.98 47.25
N ARG A 59 -31.54 4.34 46.95
CA ARG A 59 -30.33 4.33 47.81
C ARG A 59 -29.75 5.74 48.01
N LEU A 60 -29.70 6.58 46.97
CA LEU A 60 -29.25 7.97 47.07
C LEU A 60 -30.21 8.84 47.89
N LEU A 61 -31.52 8.70 47.70
CA LEU A 61 -32.54 9.41 48.46
C LEU A 61 -32.49 9.04 49.95
N LEU A 62 -32.38 7.74 50.29
CA LEU A 62 -32.20 7.28 51.67
C LEU A 62 -30.91 7.80 52.33
N ALA A 63 -29.87 8.07 51.54
CA ALA A 63 -28.62 8.69 52.00
C ALA A 63 -28.69 10.23 52.08
N GLY A 64 -29.84 10.85 51.78
CA GLY A 64 -30.01 12.31 51.74
C GLY A 64 -29.31 13.00 50.56
N ARG A 65 -28.98 12.25 49.50
CA ARG A 65 -28.15 12.71 48.36
C ARG A 65 -28.98 13.03 47.11
N ALA A 66 -30.15 13.66 47.27
CA ALA A 66 -31.04 14.05 46.15
C ALA A 66 -30.31 14.79 45.01
N LYS A 67 -29.39 15.70 45.35
CA LYS A 67 -28.58 16.47 44.37
C LYS A 67 -27.56 15.64 43.57
N ALA A 68 -27.30 14.38 43.94
CA ALA A 68 -26.43 13.47 43.18
C ALA A 68 -27.17 12.69 42.09
N ILE A 69 -28.50 12.86 41.99
CA ILE A 69 -29.35 12.15 41.02
C ILE A 69 -29.35 12.86 39.66
N ASN A 70 -29.06 14.16 39.60
CA ASN A 70 -28.91 14.90 38.34
C ASN A 70 -27.46 15.39 38.16
N ILE A 71 -26.81 14.98 37.08
CA ILE A 71 -25.48 15.46 36.68
C ILE A 71 -25.71 16.43 35.51
N GLY A 72 -26.00 17.68 35.85
CA GLY A 72 -26.50 18.66 34.89
C GLY A 72 -27.85 18.24 34.33
N GLU A 73 -27.94 18.19 33.01
CA GLU A 73 -29.07 17.75 32.20
C GLU A 73 -29.28 16.22 32.14
N TYR A 74 -28.43 15.42 32.82
CA TYR A 74 -28.56 13.96 32.85
C TYR A 74 -29.11 13.47 34.20
N GLN A 75 -30.27 12.81 34.16
CA GLN A 75 -30.87 12.15 35.30
C GLN A 75 -30.33 10.72 35.41
N ILE A 76 -29.63 10.44 36.51
CA ILE A 76 -28.96 9.17 36.76
C ILE A 76 -29.97 8.12 37.20
N THR A 77 -30.01 7.00 36.48
CA THR A 77 -30.81 5.83 36.80
C THR A 77 -30.01 4.82 37.60
N GLU A 78 -28.73 4.62 37.29
CA GLU A 78 -27.91 3.58 37.94
C GLU A 78 -26.42 3.94 37.93
N ARG A 79 -25.63 3.21 38.72
CA ARG A 79 -24.18 3.21 38.66
C ARG A 79 -23.73 1.75 38.55
N LEU A 80 -22.85 1.47 37.60
CA LEU A 80 -22.22 0.17 37.46
C LEU A 80 -21.19 0.04 38.59
N GLU A 81 -21.40 -0.93 39.49
CA GLU A 81 -20.55 -1.14 40.68
C GLU A 81 -19.51 -2.26 40.47
N GLU A 82 -19.61 -3.04 39.40
CA GLU A 82 -18.79 -4.22 39.09
C GLU A 82 -18.41 -4.24 37.58
N GLY A 83 -17.39 -5.02 37.23
CA GLY A 83 -16.92 -5.23 35.85
C GLY A 83 -16.12 -4.06 35.23
N PRO A 84 -15.67 -4.19 33.97
CA PRO A 84 -14.80 -3.21 33.30
C PRO A 84 -15.37 -1.79 33.13
N LEU A 85 -16.69 -1.61 33.26
CA LEU A 85 -17.36 -0.31 33.26
C LEU A 85 -17.67 0.21 34.69
N GLN A 86 -17.06 -0.37 35.73
CA GLN A 86 -17.24 0.05 37.11
C GLN A 86 -17.02 1.56 37.29
N GLY A 87 -17.94 2.21 38.00
CA GLY A 87 -17.93 3.64 38.27
C GLY A 87 -18.68 4.48 37.24
N THR A 88 -18.98 3.95 36.05
CA THR A 88 -19.85 4.58 35.05
C THR A 88 -21.28 4.71 35.57
N TYR A 89 -21.92 5.83 35.24
CA TYR A 89 -23.31 6.08 35.58
C TYR A 89 -24.20 5.88 34.35
N ALA A 90 -25.24 5.06 34.46
CA ALA A 90 -26.31 5.01 33.48
C ALA A 90 -27.37 6.07 33.82
N GLY A 91 -27.92 6.72 32.80
CA GLY A 91 -28.90 7.77 32.98
C GLY A 91 -29.65 8.12 31.70
N LYS A 92 -30.49 9.15 31.78
CA LYS A 92 -31.25 9.68 30.65
C LYS A 92 -31.09 11.19 30.57
N HIS A 93 -30.93 11.71 29.36
CA HIS A 93 -31.00 13.15 29.12
C HIS A 93 -32.43 13.66 29.39
N THR A 94 -32.59 14.65 30.26
CA THR A 94 -33.92 15.08 30.73
C THR A 94 -34.78 15.71 29.63
N GLY A 95 -34.16 16.39 28.66
CA GLY A 95 -34.90 17.07 27.58
C GLY A 95 -35.36 16.17 26.43
N SER A 96 -34.70 15.03 26.20
CA SER A 96 -35.02 14.11 25.08
C SER A 96 -35.40 12.69 25.51
N GLY A 97 -35.24 12.35 26.79
CA GLY A 97 -35.41 10.99 27.31
C GLY A 97 -34.37 9.98 26.83
N HIS A 98 -33.35 10.41 26.08
CA HIS A 98 -32.36 9.51 25.47
C HIS A 98 -31.46 8.86 26.53
N PRO A 99 -31.33 7.52 26.53
CA PRO A 99 -30.45 6.82 27.46
C PRO A 99 -28.97 7.03 27.11
N VAL A 100 -28.14 7.21 28.12
CA VAL A 100 -26.71 7.49 27.98
C VAL A 100 -25.91 6.86 29.12
N TRP A 101 -24.63 6.61 28.85
CA TRP A 101 -23.64 6.34 29.89
C TRP A 101 -22.75 7.57 30.11
N LEU A 102 -22.46 7.88 31.38
CA LEU A 102 -21.58 8.95 31.80
C LEU A 102 -20.35 8.35 32.48
N HIS A 103 -19.22 8.34 31.77
CA HIS A 103 -17.95 7.80 32.23
C HIS A 103 -17.18 8.91 32.96
N PRO A 104 -16.96 8.82 34.28
CA PRO A 104 -16.31 9.88 35.04
C PRO A 104 -14.81 9.94 34.72
N ILE A 105 -14.29 11.15 34.48
CA ILE A 105 -12.85 11.39 34.48
C ILE A 105 -12.38 11.40 35.95
N ALA A 106 -11.22 10.76 36.20
CA ALA A 106 -10.63 10.66 37.52
C ALA A 106 -10.30 12.07 38.08
N PRO A 107 -10.64 12.39 39.35
CA PRO A 107 -10.35 13.70 39.94
C PRO A 107 -8.88 14.12 39.84
N GLU A 108 -7.99 13.15 39.93
CA GLU A 108 -6.53 13.30 39.90
C GLU A 108 -6.08 13.74 38.50
N ILE A 109 -6.70 13.18 37.46
CA ILE A 109 -6.47 13.57 36.05
C ILE A 109 -7.11 14.93 35.76
N GLN A 110 -8.29 15.24 36.33
CA GLN A 110 -8.94 16.54 36.12
C GLN A 110 -8.24 17.69 36.86
N ALA A 111 -7.53 17.42 37.95
CA ALA A 111 -6.71 18.40 38.65
C ALA A 111 -5.34 18.65 37.98
N ASP A 112 -4.92 17.76 37.09
CA ASP A 112 -3.63 17.81 36.39
C ASP A 112 -3.69 18.74 35.17
N SER A 113 -2.88 19.80 35.19
CA SER A 113 -2.83 20.84 34.15
C SER A 113 -2.22 20.38 32.82
N VAL A 114 -1.56 19.22 32.77
CA VAL A 114 -0.93 18.63 31.59
C VAL A 114 -1.80 17.50 31.03
N ARG A 115 -2.31 16.61 31.90
CA ARG A 115 -3.08 15.42 31.52
C ARG A 115 -4.54 15.74 31.19
N PHE A 116 -5.17 16.72 31.86
CA PHE A 116 -6.57 17.07 31.56
C PHE A 116 -6.77 17.62 30.15
N PRO A 117 -5.95 18.56 29.62
CA PRO A 117 -6.08 19.04 28.24
C PRO A 117 -5.93 17.94 27.18
N ILE A 118 -5.07 16.95 27.41
CA ILE A 118 -4.90 15.77 26.53
C ILE A 118 -6.20 14.97 26.49
N VAL A 119 -6.74 14.61 27.66
CA VAL A 119 -8.03 13.90 27.80
C VAL A 119 -9.18 14.70 27.18
N GLN A 120 -9.23 16.02 27.38
CA GLN A 120 -10.21 16.90 26.73
C GLN A 120 -10.14 16.81 25.20
N GLN A 121 -8.93 16.81 24.62
CA GLN A 121 -8.74 16.76 23.18
C GLN A 121 -9.09 15.38 22.61
N MET A 122 -8.66 14.29 23.24
CA MET A 122 -9.03 12.92 22.82
C MET A 122 -10.55 12.69 22.90
N CYS A 123 -11.20 13.19 23.97
CA CYS A 123 -12.66 13.14 24.10
C CYS A 123 -13.38 13.92 22.98
N LYS A 124 -12.86 15.08 22.55
CA LYS A 124 -13.40 15.83 21.39
C LYS A 124 -13.25 15.05 20.09
N LEU A 125 -12.05 14.50 19.82
CA LEU A 125 -11.77 13.71 18.61
C LEU A 125 -12.63 12.43 18.52
N ARG A 126 -12.87 11.76 19.65
CA ARG A 126 -13.83 10.64 19.67
C ARG A 126 -15.28 11.07 19.46
N SER A 127 -15.67 12.25 19.95
CA SER A 127 -17.06 12.73 19.85
C SER A 127 -17.46 13.18 18.44
N SER A 128 -16.52 13.60 17.61
CA SER A 128 -16.79 13.99 16.22
C SER A 128 -16.96 12.81 15.25
N VAL A 129 -16.59 11.57 15.64
CA VAL A 129 -16.51 10.43 14.72
C VAL A 129 -17.40 9.26 15.15
N PRO A 130 -18.61 9.13 14.56
CA PRO A 130 -19.41 7.90 14.65
C PRO A 130 -18.81 6.79 13.77
N HIS A 131 -18.84 5.55 14.23
CA HIS A 131 -18.42 4.38 13.44
C HIS A 131 -19.15 3.12 13.94
N PRO A 132 -19.61 2.19 13.08
CA PRO A 132 -20.43 1.04 13.52
C PRO A 132 -19.77 0.10 14.53
N HIS A 133 -18.44 0.03 14.52
CA HIS A 133 -17.64 -0.83 15.41
C HIS A 133 -16.90 -0.05 16.50
N LEU A 134 -17.34 1.17 16.84
CA LEU A 134 -16.88 1.93 18.00
C LEU A 134 -18.07 2.33 18.86
N ILE A 135 -17.90 2.42 20.17
CA ILE A 135 -18.89 3.10 21.01
C ILE A 135 -19.02 4.58 20.59
N ARG A 136 -20.26 5.03 20.41
CA ARG A 136 -20.55 6.42 20.09
C ARG A 136 -20.30 7.32 21.31
N CYS A 137 -19.24 8.11 21.25
CA CYS A 137 -19.06 9.27 22.11
C CYS A 137 -19.93 10.42 21.59
N PHE A 138 -20.57 11.16 22.48
CA PHE A 138 -21.42 12.31 22.13
C PHE A 138 -20.71 13.64 22.36
N HIS A 139 -20.18 13.85 23.57
CA HIS A 139 -19.41 15.03 23.96
C HIS A 139 -18.74 14.79 25.32
N LEU A 140 -17.83 15.70 25.70
CA LEU A 140 -17.32 15.81 27.06
C LEU A 140 -18.17 16.80 27.87
N ARG A 141 -18.92 16.30 28.86
CA ARG A 141 -19.64 17.16 29.81
C ARG A 141 -18.70 17.61 30.91
N GLN A 142 -18.21 18.84 30.80
CA GLN A 142 -17.43 19.46 31.88
C GLN A 142 -18.33 19.81 33.07
N GLY A 143 -17.83 19.59 34.29
CA GLY A 143 -18.52 19.90 35.54
C GLY A 143 -17.56 20.39 36.62
N SER A 144 -18.06 21.26 37.51
CA SER A 144 -17.27 22.06 38.46
C SER A 144 -16.53 21.26 39.56
N LYS A 145 -16.72 19.93 39.61
CA LYS A 145 -15.99 19.01 40.51
C LYS A 145 -15.54 17.72 39.83
N ARG A 146 -16.28 17.27 38.82
CA ARG A 146 -15.97 16.12 37.96
C ARG A 146 -16.55 16.37 36.57
N SER A 147 -15.84 15.90 35.56
CA SER A 147 -16.23 15.91 34.16
C SER A 147 -16.49 14.49 33.68
N TYR A 148 -17.36 14.33 32.69
CA TYR A 148 -17.87 13.04 32.24
C TYR A 148 -17.84 12.95 30.73
N LEU A 149 -17.25 11.89 30.18
CA LEU A 149 -17.45 11.54 28.77
C LEU A 149 -18.86 10.91 28.65
N VAL A 150 -19.71 11.49 27.82
CA VAL A 150 -21.08 11.00 27.60
C VAL A 150 -21.10 10.15 26.34
N THR A 151 -21.56 8.91 26.45
CA THR A 151 -21.66 7.95 25.33
C THR A 151 -23.08 7.42 25.16
N GLU A 152 -23.32 6.72 24.06
CA GLU A 152 -24.47 5.81 23.96
C GLU A 152 -24.43 4.79 25.11
N GLN A 153 -25.63 4.38 25.54
CA GLN A 153 -25.84 3.16 26.30
C GLN A 153 -26.01 2.02 25.30
N LEU A 154 -25.29 0.92 25.51
CA LEU A 154 -25.34 -0.25 24.63
C LEU A 154 -26.22 -1.36 25.23
N ASP A 155 -26.89 -2.11 24.35
CA ASP A 155 -27.53 -3.39 24.65
C ASP A 155 -26.56 -4.53 24.30
N GLY A 156 -26.59 -5.64 25.05
CA GLY A 156 -25.64 -6.75 24.90
C GLY A 156 -24.79 -6.96 26.16
N ASN A 157 -23.61 -7.56 26.01
CA ASN A 157 -22.64 -7.78 27.09
C ASN A 157 -21.20 -7.64 26.56
N LEU A 158 -20.19 -7.79 27.41
CA LEU A 158 -18.80 -7.89 26.96
C LEU A 158 -18.51 -9.25 26.31
N LEU A 159 -17.55 -9.29 25.38
CA LEU A 159 -17.14 -10.53 24.73
C LEU A 159 -16.54 -11.53 25.72
N ALA A 160 -15.84 -11.04 26.74
CA ALA A 160 -15.30 -11.84 27.85
C ALA A 160 -16.38 -12.57 28.67
N GLU A 161 -17.59 -11.99 28.74
CA GLU A 161 -18.78 -12.53 29.42
C GLU A 161 -19.62 -13.40 28.48
N SER A 162 -19.58 -13.12 27.18
CA SER A 162 -20.39 -13.77 26.13
C SER A 162 -19.80 -15.09 25.60
N ARG A 163 -18.59 -15.48 26.05
CA ARG A 163 -17.91 -16.71 25.63
C ARG A 163 -18.60 -17.98 26.18
N PRO A 164 -18.55 -19.14 25.50
CA PRO A 164 -19.23 -20.36 25.96
C PRO A 164 -18.68 -20.94 27.27
N GLY A 165 -17.48 -20.52 27.68
CA GLY A 165 -16.76 -20.97 28.86
C GLY A 165 -15.27 -20.65 28.73
N GLU A 166 -14.49 -21.10 29.70
CA GLU A 166 -13.02 -21.11 29.61
C GLU A 166 -12.55 -22.43 28.99
N GLY A 167 -11.55 -22.37 28.10
CA GLY A 167 -11.10 -23.54 27.33
C GLY A 167 -12.09 -24.01 26.25
N VAL A 168 -13.10 -23.21 25.89
CA VAL A 168 -14.07 -23.55 24.84
C VAL A 168 -13.86 -22.66 23.60
N PRO A 169 -13.35 -23.21 22.48
CA PRO A 169 -13.22 -22.48 21.22
C PRO A 169 -14.56 -21.96 20.67
N ILE A 170 -14.49 -20.80 20.00
CA ILE A 170 -15.57 -20.24 19.19
C ILE A 170 -15.33 -20.63 17.70
N PRO A 171 -16.37 -20.84 16.87
CA PRO A 171 -16.19 -21.18 15.46
C PRO A 171 -15.35 -20.17 14.69
N THR A 172 -14.45 -20.67 13.83
CA THR A 172 -13.50 -19.85 13.06
C THR A 172 -14.14 -18.65 12.32
N PRO A 173 -15.32 -18.77 11.68
CA PRO A 173 -15.96 -17.62 11.02
C PRO A 173 -16.38 -16.52 12.00
N ASP A 174 -16.89 -16.88 13.18
CA ASP A 174 -17.24 -15.92 14.23
C ASP A 174 -15.99 -15.25 14.81
N CYS A 175 -14.92 -16.02 15.09
CA CYS A 175 -13.64 -15.47 15.56
C CYS A 175 -13.07 -14.45 14.57
N ALA A 176 -12.99 -14.82 13.29
CA ALA A 176 -12.53 -13.93 12.24
C ALA A 176 -13.43 -12.69 12.08
N ARG A 177 -14.75 -12.85 12.21
CA ARG A 177 -15.74 -11.77 12.11
C ARG A 177 -15.61 -10.77 13.25
N LEU A 178 -15.54 -11.25 14.50
CA LEU A 178 -15.42 -10.43 15.70
C LEU A 178 -14.11 -9.62 15.68
N VAL A 179 -12.97 -10.27 15.39
CA VAL A 179 -11.68 -9.59 15.33
C VAL A 179 -11.56 -8.67 14.11
N ARG A 180 -12.19 -9.01 12.97
CA ARG A 180 -12.29 -8.09 11.82
C ARG A 180 -13.08 -6.82 12.18
N GLN A 181 -14.19 -6.94 12.88
CA GLN A 181 -14.98 -5.78 13.33
C GLN A 181 -14.18 -4.92 14.32
N ALA A 182 -13.45 -5.55 15.25
CA ALA A 182 -12.50 -4.86 16.12
C ALA A 182 -11.39 -4.14 15.33
N ALA A 183 -10.82 -4.76 14.30
CA ALA A 183 -9.79 -4.17 13.45
C ALA A 183 -10.31 -2.98 12.60
N LEU A 184 -11.56 -3.04 12.11
CA LEU A 184 -12.22 -1.89 11.48
C LEU A 184 -12.42 -0.73 12.47
N GLY A 185 -12.83 -1.02 13.71
CA GLY A 185 -12.88 -0.03 14.79
C GLY A 185 -11.51 0.60 15.07
N ALA A 186 -10.46 -0.23 15.24
CA ALA A 186 -9.10 0.21 15.50
C ALA A 186 -8.54 1.08 14.36
N THR A 187 -8.85 0.75 13.10
CA THR A 187 -8.47 1.55 11.92
C THR A 187 -8.95 3.00 12.06
N GLN A 188 -10.20 3.20 12.49
CA GLN A 188 -10.77 4.54 12.66
C GLN A 188 -10.16 5.34 13.82
N ILE A 189 -9.58 4.66 14.83
CA ILE A 189 -8.83 5.30 15.93
C ILE A 189 -7.41 5.66 15.45
N HIS A 190 -6.72 4.70 14.83
CA HIS A 190 -5.35 4.86 14.32
C HIS A 190 -5.25 5.95 13.24
N SER A 191 -6.28 6.10 12.41
CA SER A 191 -6.33 7.16 11.37
C SER A 191 -6.40 8.59 11.94
N GLN A 192 -6.56 8.74 13.26
CA GLN A 192 -6.65 10.02 13.96
C GLN A 192 -5.42 10.30 14.83
N GLY A 193 -4.37 9.48 14.70
CA GLY A 193 -3.17 9.54 15.56
C GLY A 193 -3.41 9.07 17.00
N MET A 194 -4.59 8.49 17.30
CA MET A 194 -4.89 7.89 18.59
C MET A 194 -4.50 6.40 18.61
N VAL A 195 -4.31 5.87 19.81
CA VAL A 195 -3.98 4.48 20.12
C VAL A 195 -5.01 3.98 21.13
N LEU A 196 -5.38 2.69 21.07
CA LEU A 196 -6.33 2.10 22.02
C LEU A 196 -5.64 1.87 23.38
N GLY A 197 -4.50 1.19 23.36
CA GLY A 197 -3.54 1.16 24.47
C GLY A 197 -3.82 0.18 25.61
N ASP A 198 -5.07 -0.20 25.85
CA ASP A 198 -5.45 -1.29 26.76
C ASP A 198 -6.50 -2.26 26.18
N LEU A 199 -6.40 -2.47 24.86
CA LEU A 199 -7.26 -3.38 24.08
C LEU A 199 -7.23 -4.80 24.63
N THR A 200 -8.36 -5.24 25.16
CA THR A 200 -8.61 -6.56 25.78
C THR A 200 -10.04 -7.00 25.43
N MET A 201 -10.41 -8.27 25.67
CA MET A 201 -11.81 -8.70 25.52
C MET A 201 -12.80 -7.91 26.40
N ASN A 202 -12.30 -7.33 27.50
CA ASN A 202 -13.01 -6.41 28.39
C ASN A 202 -13.30 -5.03 27.77
N GLN A 203 -12.83 -4.77 26.55
CA GLN A 203 -13.16 -3.59 25.74
C GLN A 203 -13.94 -3.94 24.45
N LEU A 204 -14.30 -5.21 24.27
CA LEU A 204 -15.08 -5.67 23.12
C LEU A 204 -16.52 -5.89 23.57
N TRP A 205 -17.44 -5.04 23.12
CA TRP A 205 -18.86 -5.20 23.40
C TRP A 205 -19.56 -5.93 22.26
N LEU A 206 -20.38 -6.93 22.57
CA LEU A 206 -21.14 -7.73 21.61
C LEU A 206 -22.63 -7.39 21.73
N GLU A 207 -23.17 -6.70 20.73
CA GLU A 207 -24.59 -6.36 20.62
C GLU A 207 -25.41 -7.61 20.22
N PRO A 208 -26.71 -7.72 20.62
CA PRO A 208 -27.54 -8.89 20.30
C PRO A 208 -27.75 -9.16 18.80
N THR A 209 -27.44 -8.21 17.92
CA THR A 209 -27.42 -8.38 16.45
C THR A 209 -26.19 -9.15 15.95
N GLY A 210 -25.24 -9.47 16.83
CA GLY A 210 -23.94 -10.03 16.50
C GLY A 210 -22.90 -8.97 16.12
N ASN A 211 -23.24 -7.68 16.09
CA ASN A 211 -22.29 -6.60 15.85
C ASN A 211 -21.36 -6.38 17.07
N LEU A 212 -20.07 -6.21 16.82
CA LEU A 212 -19.07 -5.89 17.83
C LEU A 212 -18.67 -4.41 17.77
N LYS A 213 -18.52 -3.79 18.95
CA LYS A 213 -18.02 -2.42 19.14
C LYS A 213 -16.82 -2.37 20.09
N LEU A 214 -15.81 -1.55 19.75
CA LEU A 214 -14.74 -1.21 20.71
C LEU A 214 -15.22 -0.15 21.70
N LEU A 215 -14.97 -0.41 22.99
CA LEU A 215 -15.21 0.51 24.11
C LEU A 215 -14.04 1.49 24.30
N HIS A 216 -13.58 2.16 23.24
CA HIS A 216 -12.52 3.16 23.35
C HIS A 216 -13.02 4.44 24.05
N LEU A 217 -12.78 4.50 25.35
CA LEU A 217 -13.19 5.56 26.28
C LEU A 217 -11.97 6.38 26.72
N PRO A 218 -11.60 7.47 26.02
CA PRO A 218 -10.39 8.24 26.32
C PRO A 218 -10.56 9.18 27.52
N VAL A 219 -11.00 8.63 28.67
CA VAL A 219 -11.12 9.33 29.96
C VAL A 219 -9.80 9.37 30.75
N ARG A 220 -8.74 8.76 30.20
CA ARG A 220 -7.35 8.76 30.66
C ARG A 220 -6.41 8.95 29.46
N PRO A 221 -5.24 9.57 29.62
CA PRO A 221 -4.21 9.60 28.58
C PRO A 221 -3.61 8.20 28.36
N VAL A 222 -3.02 7.96 27.18
CA VAL A 222 -2.21 6.76 26.91
C VAL A 222 -0.80 7.00 27.45
N GLU A 223 -0.37 6.16 28.39
CA GLU A 223 0.88 6.28 29.15
C GLU A 223 1.53 4.89 29.30
N ALA A 224 2.76 4.84 29.82
CA ALA A 224 3.45 3.58 30.10
C ALA A 224 2.69 2.74 31.15
N ILE A 225 2.64 1.42 30.96
CA ILE A 225 1.82 0.52 31.78
C ILE A 225 2.53 0.25 33.13
N PRO A 226 1.89 0.54 34.28
CA PRO A 226 2.49 0.33 35.59
C PRO A 226 2.29 -1.14 36.03
N TRP A 227 3.05 -2.07 35.46
CA TRP A 227 2.89 -3.52 35.69
C TRP A 227 2.99 -3.98 37.15
N SER A 228 3.51 -3.15 38.05
CA SER A 228 3.61 -3.41 39.50
C SER A 228 2.56 -2.68 40.36
N ASP A 229 1.54 -2.07 39.77
CA ASP A 229 0.48 -1.37 40.52
C ASP A 229 -0.59 -2.34 41.03
N GLU A 230 -0.47 -2.74 42.29
CA GLU A 230 -1.44 -3.63 42.97
C GLU A 230 -2.87 -3.07 42.95
N ALA A 231 -3.07 -1.74 42.92
CA ALA A 231 -4.40 -1.13 42.83
C ALA A 231 -5.06 -1.32 41.45
N GLN A 232 -4.30 -1.80 40.46
CA GLN A 232 -4.78 -2.15 39.11
C GLN A 232 -4.60 -3.63 38.79
N ALA A 233 -4.33 -4.50 39.78
CA ALA A 233 -3.97 -5.91 39.57
C ALA A 233 -4.91 -6.67 38.62
N GLU A 234 -6.23 -6.49 38.71
CA GLU A 234 -7.20 -7.14 37.81
C GLU A 234 -7.08 -6.67 36.35
N ARG A 235 -6.96 -5.34 36.14
CA ARG A 235 -6.73 -4.73 34.80
C ARG A 235 -5.42 -5.21 34.20
N LEU A 236 -4.35 -5.20 34.99
CA LEU A 236 -3.02 -5.64 34.56
C LEU A 236 -3.01 -7.14 34.27
N ASN A 237 -3.72 -7.95 35.05
CA ASN A 237 -3.88 -9.38 34.82
C ASN A 237 -4.60 -9.69 33.50
N ALA A 238 -5.65 -8.94 33.16
CA ALA A 238 -6.32 -9.08 31.87
C ALA A 238 -5.45 -8.60 30.69
N LEU A 239 -4.74 -7.48 30.87
CA LEU A 239 -3.85 -6.91 29.85
C LEU A 239 -2.63 -7.80 29.57
N ALA A 240 -2.13 -8.53 30.58
CA ALA A 240 -1.02 -9.46 30.46
C ALA A 240 -1.33 -10.76 29.67
N ASN A 241 -2.57 -10.99 29.20
CA ASN A 241 -2.88 -12.04 28.22
C ASN A 241 -2.61 -11.61 26.77
N VAL A 242 -2.47 -10.30 26.53
CA VAL A 242 -2.49 -9.67 25.20
C VAL A 242 -1.36 -8.64 25.02
N ALA A 243 -0.40 -8.63 25.94
CA ALA A 243 0.62 -7.58 26.06
C ALA A 243 1.72 -7.76 25.01
N ALA A 244 1.93 -6.74 24.18
CA ALA A 244 3.02 -6.74 23.21
C ALA A 244 4.39 -6.68 23.92
N PRO A 245 5.43 -7.41 23.46
CA PRO A 245 6.72 -7.54 24.15
C PRO A 245 7.40 -6.22 24.48
N GLU A 246 7.29 -5.23 23.60
CA GLU A 246 7.86 -3.90 23.81
C GLU A 246 7.30 -3.19 25.06
N LEU A 247 6.08 -3.54 25.50
CA LEU A 247 5.43 -2.94 26.66
C LEU A 247 5.99 -3.43 27.99
N GLN A 248 6.85 -4.45 27.99
CA GLN A 248 7.61 -4.87 29.18
C GLN A 248 8.75 -3.88 29.50
N GLN A 249 9.17 -3.05 28.53
CA GLN A 249 10.28 -2.10 28.72
C GLN A 249 9.85 -0.91 29.60
N ALA A 250 10.72 -0.52 30.52
CA ALA A 250 10.44 0.57 31.45
C ALA A 250 10.22 1.90 30.70
N GLY A 251 9.03 2.49 30.86
CA GLY A 251 8.64 3.73 30.19
C GLY A 251 8.05 3.56 28.78
N ALA A 252 7.93 2.33 28.26
CA ALA A 252 7.28 2.09 26.97
C ALA A 252 5.76 2.36 27.06
N ALA A 253 5.28 3.31 26.26
CA ALA A 253 3.86 3.58 26.07
C ALA A 253 3.28 2.74 24.92
N PRO A 254 1.99 2.34 24.97
CA PRO A 254 1.33 1.66 23.88
C PRO A 254 1.36 2.40 22.54
N THR A 255 1.37 1.63 21.45
CA THR A 255 1.40 2.14 20.07
C THR A 255 0.35 1.45 19.20
N LYS A 256 0.12 1.96 17.99
CA LYS A 256 -0.71 1.25 16.99
C LYS A 256 -0.27 -0.20 16.77
N LEU A 257 1.02 -0.54 16.92
CA LEU A 257 1.54 -1.89 16.67
C LEU A 257 1.36 -2.83 17.86
N SER A 258 1.23 -2.30 19.08
CA SER A 258 0.85 -3.11 20.25
C SER A 258 -0.65 -3.42 20.25
N ASP A 259 -1.50 -2.49 19.77
CA ASP A 259 -2.92 -2.76 19.56
C ASP A 259 -3.14 -3.94 18.58
N LEU A 260 -2.32 -4.05 17.53
CA LEU A 260 -2.40 -5.16 16.57
C LEU A 260 -1.91 -6.49 17.16
N TYR A 261 -0.90 -6.46 18.03
CA TYR A 261 -0.50 -7.64 18.80
C TYR A 261 -1.64 -8.12 19.71
N ALA A 262 -2.34 -7.20 20.39
CA ALA A 262 -3.48 -7.52 21.22
C ALA A 262 -4.65 -8.12 20.41
N LEU A 263 -4.93 -7.63 19.19
CA LEU A 263 -5.88 -8.27 18.26
C LEU A 263 -5.46 -9.71 17.91
N GLY A 264 -4.16 -9.96 17.70
CA GLY A 264 -3.62 -11.31 17.46
C GLY A 264 -3.79 -12.25 18.64
N ALA A 265 -3.55 -11.77 19.86
CA ALA A 265 -3.73 -12.55 21.09
C ALA A 265 -5.21 -12.86 21.33
N ILE A 266 -6.09 -11.87 21.15
CA ILE A 266 -7.56 -12.06 21.23
C ILE A 266 -8.04 -13.06 20.18
N LEU A 267 -7.55 -13.00 18.94
CA LEU A 267 -7.91 -13.95 17.89
C LEU A 267 -7.50 -15.39 18.24
N PHE A 268 -6.28 -15.57 18.76
CA PHE A 268 -5.80 -16.87 19.24
C PHE A 268 -6.66 -17.40 20.39
N ASP A 269 -7.00 -16.55 21.36
CA ASP A 269 -7.80 -16.91 22.54
C ASP A 269 -9.23 -17.33 22.14
N LEU A 270 -9.90 -16.57 21.27
CA LEU A 270 -11.21 -16.95 20.73
C LEU A 270 -11.19 -18.28 19.95
N LEU A 271 -10.11 -18.56 19.20
CA LEU A 271 -9.95 -19.79 18.40
C LEU A 271 -9.56 -21.04 19.21
N THR A 272 -9.02 -20.88 20.41
CA THR A 272 -8.48 -22.00 21.21
C THR A 272 -9.13 -22.13 22.59
N GLY A 273 -9.88 -21.11 23.03
CA GLY A 273 -10.44 -20.97 24.37
C GLY A 273 -9.42 -20.58 25.46
N LYS A 274 -8.17 -20.26 25.09
CA LYS A 274 -7.04 -19.98 26.00
C LYS A 274 -6.11 -18.89 25.44
N PRO A 275 -5.55 -18.00 26.28
CA PRO A 275 -4.55 -17.02 25.83
C PRO A 275 -3.28 -17.72 25.27
N PRO A 276 -2.49 -17.04 24.41
CA PRO A 276 -1.29 -17.61 23.80
C PRO A 276 -0.13 -17.89 24.79
N VAL A 277 -0.26 -17.44 26.05
CA VAL A 277 0.71 -17.57 27.15
C VAL A 277 -0.03 -17.73 28.48
N GLU A 278 0.51 -18.49 29.42
CA GLU A 278 -0.13 -18.80 30.73
C GLU A 278 0.85 -18.57 31.91
N GLY A 279 0.33 -18.19 33.08
CA GLY A 279 1.12 -17.98 34.30
C GLY A 279 0.83 -16.66 35.02
N SER A 280 1.72 -16.23 35.90
CA SER A 280 1.68 -14.90 36.52
C SER A 280 1.86 -13.78 35.49
N ILE A 281 1.64 -12.52 35.90
CA ILE A 281 1.83 -11.35 35.03
C ILE A 281 3.29 -11.28 34.51
N ALA A 282 4.27 -11.50 35.38
CA ALA A 282 5.68 -11.47 35.01
C ALA A 282 6.05 -12.59 34.03
N GLU A 283 5.57 -13.81 34.28
CA GLU A 283 5.82 -14.96 33.40
C GLU A 283 5.16 -14.79 32.03
N ARG A 284 3.92 -14.29 31.97
CA ARG A 284 3.24 -14.01 30.69
C ARG A 284 3.91 -12.90 29.89
N LEU A 285 4.38 -11.82 30.53
CA LEU A 285 5.17 -10.79 29.85
C LEU A 285 6.47 -11.37 29.26
N GLN A 286 7.19 -12.19 30.03
CA GLN A 286 8.40 -12.87 29.57
C GLN A 286 8.09 -13.85 28.41
N GLN A 287 7.04 -14.67 28.51
CA GLN A 287 6.61 -15.58 27.44
C GLN A 287 6.13 -14.82 26.20
N HIS A 288 5.41 -13.71 26.35
CA HIS A 288 5.04 -12.85 25.22
C HIS A 288 6.29 -12.41 24.44
N ALA A 289 7.41 -12.12 25.11
CA ALA A 289 8.69 -11.84 24.47
C ALA A 289 9.40 -13.09 23.90
N THR A 290 9.52 -14.19 24.66
CA THR A 290 10.44 -15.30 24.33
C THR A 290 9.80 -16.57 23.78
N ALA A 291 8.56 -16.90 24.16
CA ALA A 291 7.95 -18.18 23.84
C ALA A 291 7.52 -18.26 22.36
N GLN A 292 7.69 -19.43 21.73
CA GLN A 292 7.11 -19.69 20.42
C GLN A 292 5.57 -19.73 20.52
N ILE A 293 4.89 -19.07 19.59
CA ILE A 293 3.43 -19.05 19.53
C ILE A 293 2.95 -20.48 19.21
N PRO A 294 2.03 -21.08 20.00
CA PRO A 294 1.49 -22.40 19.68
C PRO A 294 0.79 -22.40 18.32
N SER A 295 0.85 -23.52 17.59
CA SER A 295 0.23 -23.67 16.27
C SER A 295 -0.71 -24.89 16.23
N PRO A 296 -1.92 -24.82 16.82
CA PRO A 296 -2.83 -25.96 16.89
C PRO A 296 -3.30 -26.41 15.49
N PRO A 297 -3.33 -27.71 15.18
CA PRO A 297 -3.59 -28.22 13.83
C PRO A 297 -5.03 -28.03 13.35
N TYR A 298 -5.94 -27.61 14.22
CA TYR A 298 -7.34 -27.28 13.87
C TYR A 298 -7.52 -25.82 13.40
N ILE A 299 -6.52 -24.95 13.56
CA ILE A 299 -6.55 -23.60 12.98
C ILE A 299 -6.07 -23.68 11.53
N PRO A 300 -6.83 -23.15 10.53
CA PRO A 300 -6.38 -23.15 9.14
C PRO A 300 -5.03 -22.44 8.99
N GLY A 301 -4.08 -23.04 8.27
CA GLY A 301 -2.70 -22.54 8.18
C GLY A 301 -2.59 -21.06 7.79
N ASN A 302 -3.39 -20.62 6.79
CA ASN A 302 -3.44 -19.22 6.36
C ASN A 302 -3.93 -18.26 7.47
N LEU A 303 -4.81 -18.71 8.38
CA LEU A 303 -5.27 -17.93 9.53
C LEU A 303 -4.23 -17.95 10.65
N MET A 304 -3.56 -19.08 10.87
CA MET A 304 -2.45 -19.19 11.81
C MET A 304 -1.28 -18.28 11.39
N GLN A 305 -1.03 -18.13 10.09
CA GLN A 305 -0.05 -17.18 9.56
C GLN A 305 -0.42 -15.71 9.86
N ILE A 306 -1.70 -15.34 9.77
CA ILE A 306 -2.18 -14.00 10.18
C ILE A 306 -1.91 -13.78 11.69
N ILE A 307 -2.20 -14.78 12.52
CA ILE A 307 -1.94 -14.75 13.97
C ILE A 307 -0.43 -14.61 14.24
N GLN A 308 0.42 -15.35 13.52
CA GLN A 308 1.88 -15.27 13.64
C GLN A 308 2.44 -13.89 13.26
N TYR A 309 1.92 -13.25 12.21
CA TYR A 309 2.27 -11.86 11.89
C TYR A 309 1.81 -10.90 12.99
N LEU A 310 0.57 -10.99 13.48
CA LEU A 310 0.08 -10.11 14.55
C LEU A 310 0.90 -10.27 15.85
N LEU A 311 1.23 -11.51 16.22
CA LEU A 311 2.01 -11.86 17.41
C LEU A 311 3.54 -11.84 17.19
N ALA A 312 4.02 -11.28 16.07
CA ALA A 312 5.45 -11.18 15.80
C ALA A 312 6.15 -10.36 16.91
N LYS A 313 7.27 -10.88 17.43
CA LYS A 313 7.97 -10.28 18.58
C LYS A 313 8.47 -8.87 18.24
N ASN A 314 9.15 -8.73 17.10
CA ASN A 314 9.51 -7.45 16.52
C ASN A 314 8.26 -6.75 15.94
N PRO A 315 7.91 -5.51 16.36
CA PRO A 315 6.78 -4.76 15.80
C PRO A 315 6.86 -4.52 14.28
N GLY A 316 8.06 -4.46 13.70
CA GLY A 316 8.26 -4.35 12.24
C GLY A 316 7.85 -5.60 11.47
N GLY A 317 7.78 -6.76 12.12
CA GLY A 317 7.28 -8.01 11.53
C GLY A 317 5.75 -8.16 11.56
N ARG A 318 5.04 -7.19 12.14
CA ARG A 318 3.56 -7.17 12.23
C ARG A 318 2.94 -6.48 11.01
N TYR A 319 1.63 -6.67 10.84
CA TYR A 319 0.83 -5.77 10.01
C TYR A 319 1.05 -4.31 10.47
N GLN A 320 1.17 -3.38 9.53
CA GLN A 320 1.54 -1.98 9.84
C GLN A 320 0.34 -1.04 10.02
N ASN A 321 -0.88 -1.54 9.80
CA ASN A 321 -2.15 -0.85 10.03
C ASN A 321 -3.27 -1.88 10.28
N ALA A 322 -4.35 -1.47 10.94
CA ALA A 322 -5.47 -2.36 11.27
C ALA A 322 -6.37 -2.71 10.06
N GLN A 323 -6.35 -1.93 8.98
CA GLN A 323 -7.18 -2.19 7.80
C GLN A 323 -6.68 -3.43 7.05
N ASP A 324 -5.36 -3.60 6.90
CA ASP A 324 -4.78 -4.80 6.30
C ASP A 324 -5.12 -6.07 7.10
N VAL A 325 -5.28 -5.95 8.43
CA VAL A 325 -5.78 -7.06 9.28
C VAL A 325 -7.26 -7.33 9.02
N ALA A 326 -8.09 -6.30 8.92
CA ALA A 326 -9.51 -6.42 8.60
C ALA A 326 -9.76 -7.02 7.20
N GLU A 327 -8.88 -6.75 6.23
CA GLU A 327 -8.92 -7.37 4.90
C GLU A 327 -8.31 -8.77 4.89
N ALA A 328 -7.24 -9.05 5.66
CA ALA A 328 -6.65 -10.39 5.78
C ALA A 328 -7.59 -11.40 6.45
N LEU A 329 -8.39 -10.96 7.44
CA LEU A 329 -9.41 -11.79 8.07
C LEU A 329 -10.67 -11.98 7.22
N ARG A 330 -10.91 -11.11 6.23
CA ARG A 330 -12.11 -11.10 5.38
C ARG A 330 -12.44 -12.44 4.69
N PRO A 331 -11.48 -13.24 4.17
CA PRO A 331 -11.76 -14.54 3.54
C PRO A 331 -12.22 -15.63 4.50
N PHE A 332 -12.07 -15.44 5.81
CA PHE A 332 -12.47 -16.40 6.84
C PHE A 332 -13.85 -16.07 7.45
N VAL A 333 -14.46 -14.95 7.06
CA VAL A 333 -15.80 -14.53 7.51
C VAL A 333 -16.86 -15.01 6.53
N ASP A 334 -17.96 -15.58 7.03
CA ASP A 334 -19.09 -15.98 6.20
C ASP A 334 -19.63 -14.79 5.40
N ALA A 335 -19.84 -14.98 4.09
CA ALA A 335 -20.18 -13.89 3.17
C ALA A 335 -21.46 -13.13 3.57
N GLY A 336 -22.44 -13.83 4.16
CA GLY A 336 -23.68 -13.24 4.69
C GLY A 336 -23.52 -12.45 6.00
N GLN A 337 -22.35 -12.49 6.65
CA GLN A 337 -22.04 -11.78 7.90
C GLN A 337 -20.88 -10.77 7.77
N LEU A 338 -20.38 -10.52 6.55
CA LEU A 338 -19.36 -9.51 6.26
C LEU A 338 -19.78 -8.08 6.65
N SER A 339 -21.09 -7.85 6.66
CA SER A 339 -21.76 -6.63 7.13
C SER A 339 -22.93 -7.06 8.04
N PRO A 340 -22.77 -7.09 9.38
CA PRO A 340 -23.87 -7.44 10.28
C PRO A 340 -24.96 -6.36 10.26
N PRO A 341 -26.19 -6.67 10.71
CA PRO A 341 -27.19 -5.65 10.99
C PRO A 341 -26.69 -4.70 12.08
N ILE A 342 -26.49 -3.43 11.73
CA ILE A 342 -26.28 -2.35 12.69
C ILE A 342 -27.62 -2.14 13.41
N ALA A 343 -27.60 -2.01 14.74
CA ALA A 343 -28.81 -1.75 15.51
C ALA A 343 -29.47 -0.42 15.09
N ASP A 344 -30.80 -0.42 14.96
CA ASP A 344 -31.57 0.79 14.64
C ASP A 344 -31.35 1.90 15.67
N ALA A 345 -31.23 3.14 15.20
CA ALA A 345 -31.07 4.28 16.09
C ALA A 345 -32.35 4.50 16.93
N LEU A 346 -32.21 4.49 18.26
CA LEU A 346 -33.31 4.75 19.19
C LEU A 346 -34.09 6.01 18.79
N PRO A 347 -35.45 6.03 18.84
CA PRO A 347 -36.25 7.18 18.40
C PRO A 347 -35.89 8.53 19.06
N THR A 348 -35.32 8.50 20.27
CA THR A 348 -34.85 9.67 21.02
C THR A 348 -33.49 10.22 20.56
N MET A 349 -32.77 9.50 19.69
CA MET A 349 -31.44 9.89 19.17
C MET A 349 -31.52 11.21 18.40
N GLY A 350 -32.52 11.39 17.51
CA GLY A 350 -32.64 12.59 16.69
C GLY A 350 -32.83 13.87 17.50
N SER A 351 -33.74 13.86 18.49
CA SER A 351 -33.97 15.00 19.38
C SER A 351 -32.79 15.27 20.33
N TYR A 352 -32.04 14.24 20.72
CA TYR A 352 -30.82 14.40 21.51
C TYR A 352 -29.65 15.00 20.72
N LEU A 353 -29.43 14.55 19.47
CA LEU A 353 -28.41 15.14 18.61
C LEU A 353 -28.74 16.61 18.27
N GLN A 354 -30.02 16.94 18.07
CA GLN A 354 -30.46 18.33 17.88
C GLN A 354 -30.21 19.20 19.13
N TYR A 355 -30.45 18.65 20.34
CA TYR A 355 -30.09 19.32 21.60
C TYR A 355 -28.59 19.61 21.69
N LEU A 356 -27.74 18.60 21.42
CA LEU A 356 -26.28 18.77 21.45
C LEU A 356 -25.78 19.79 20.43
N ALA A 357 -26.33 19.78 19.21
CA ALA A 357 -25.99 20.74 18.16
C ALA A 357 -26.35 22.18 18.56
N THR A 358 -27.50 22.37 19.21
CA THR A 358 -27.97 23.67 19.68
C THR A 358 -27.09 24.21 20.82
N ASN A 359 -26.87 23.39 21.86
CA ASN A 359 -26.15 23.81 23.05
C ASN A 359 -24.62 23.89 22.87
N SER A 360 -24.06 23.30 21.80
CA SER A 360 -22.64 23.48 21.46
C SER A 360 -22.30 24.91 20.99
N SER A 361 -23.29 25.72 20.61
CA SER A 361 -23.08 27.06 20.03
C SER A 361 -22.83 28.17 21.07
N GLU A 362 -23.24 27.98 22.33
CA GLU A 362 -23.11 29.01 23.38
C GLU A 362 -21.70 29.12 24.01
N ALA A 363 -20.77 28.21 23.68
CA ALA A 363 -19.44 28.16 24.28
C ALA A 363 -18.38 29.06 23.60
N THR A 364 -18.79 29.90 22.65
CA THR A 364 -17.87 30.76 21.89
C THR A 364 -17.51 32.04 22.67
N ALA A 365 -16.49 31.96 23.52
CA ALA A 365 -15.89 33.15 24.13
C ALA A 365 -15.39 34.12 23.03
N PRO A 366 -15.44 35.45 23.24
CA PRO A 366 -14.97 36.41 22.26
C PRO A 366 -13.47 36.23 21.98
N PRO A 367 -12.99 36.50 20.75
CA PRO A 367 -11.61 36.24 20.36
C PRO A 367 -10.65 37.14 21.16
N VAL A 368 -9.90 36.53 22.08
CA VAL A 368 -8.75 37.17 22.73
C VAL A 368 -7.68 37.43 21.66
N PRO A 369 -7.14 38.65 21.51
CA PRO A 369 -6.06 38.92 20.57
C PRO A 369 -4.88 37.98 20.80
N ALA A 370 -4.35 37.40 19.72
CA ALA A 370 -3.26 36.44 19.82
C ALA A 370 -1.99 37.10 20.38
N ALA A 371 -1.63 36.74 21.62
CA ALA A 371 -0.29 37.00 22.13
C ALA A 371 0.74 36.21 21.29
N PRO A 372 1.92 36.75 20.99
CA PRO A 372 2.92 36.06 20.19
C PRO A 372 3.39 34.80 20.93
N VAL A 373 3.18 33.65 20.31
CA VAL A 373 3.63 32.35 20.83
C VAL A 373 5.17 32.28 20.67
N PRO A 374 5.95 32.09 21.75
CA PRO A 374 7.38 31.85 21.62
C PRO A 374 7.62 30.51 20.90
N PRO A 375 8.73 30.36 20.15
CA PRO A 375 9.04 29.12 19.46
C PRO A 375 9.12 27.94 20.45
N PRO A 376 8.73 26.72 20.04
CA PRO A 376 8.73 25.56 20.92
C PRO A 376 10.16 25.28 21.43
N ALA A 377 10.32 25.28 22.75
CA ALA A 377 11.57 24.86 23.37
C ALA A 377 11.82 23.38 23.05
N ALA A 378 13.02 23.06 22.56
CA ALA A 378 13.38 21.69 22.23
C ALA A 378 13.38 20.82 23.50
N VAL A 379 12.51 19.80 23.51
CA VAL A 379 12.52 18.77 24.57
C VAL A 379 13.75 17.88 24.32
N PRO A 380 14.68 17.72 25.27
CA PRO A 380 15.87 16.91 25.06
C PRO A 380 15.53 15.43 24.87
N PHE A 381 16.24 14.75 23.96
CA PHE A 381 16.20 13.29 23.86
C PHE A 381 16.74 12.66 25.17
N PRO A 382 16.07 11.64 25.74
CA PRO A 382 16.60 10.89 26.87
C PRO A 382 17.73 9.97 26.40
N GLY A 383 18.98 10.46 26.44
CA GLY A 383 20.13 9.70 25.94
C GLY A 383 21.53 10.22 26.31
N GLN A 384 21.65 11.31 27.08
CA GLN A 384 22.96 11.83 27.53
C GLN A 384 23.09 11.73 29.05
N ALA A 385 24.06 10.96 29.52
CA ALA A 385 24.51 11.00 30.90
C ALA A 385 25.29 12.31 31.17
N PRO A 386 25.20 12.91 32.37
CA PRO A 386 25.92 14.14 32.68
C PRO A 386 27.45 13.90 32.70
N PRO A 387 28.27 14.83 32.19
CA PRO A 387 29.71 14.67 32.16
C PRO A 387 30.33 14.72 33.56
N ILE A 388 31.32 13.84 33.80
CA ILE A 388 32.09 13.81 35.04
C ILE A 388 33.03 15.04 35.09
N PRO A 389 33.04 15.84 36.17
CA PRO A 389 33.97 16.96 36.29
C PRO A 389 35.43 16.49 36.38
N GLN A 390 36.28 16.94 35.47
CA GLN A 390 37.74 16.73 35.58
C GLN A 390 38.39 17.82 36.46
N PRO A 391 39.40 17.49 37.29
CA PRO A 391 40.05 18.44 38.17
C PRO A 391 41.07 19.33 37.44
N VAL A 392 41.15 20.60 37.85
CA VAL A 392 42.05 21.61 37.25
C VAL A 392 43.44 21.60 37.92
N PRO A 393 44.55 21.41 37.18
CA PRO A 393 45.91 21.60 37.70
C PRO A 393 46.30 23.10 37.80
N PRO A 394 47.10 23.52 38.81
CA PRO A 394 47.52 24.91 38.99
C PRO A 394 48.71 25.32 38.09
N ALA A 395 48.90 26.63 37.88
CA ALA A 395 49.90 27.20 36.97
C ALA A 395 51.19 27.71 37.67
N ALA A 396 52.31 27.71 36.94
CA ALA A 396 53.59 28.35 37.29
C ALA A 396 54.41 28.72 36.02
N ALA A 397 55.48 29.51 36.16
CA ALA A 397 56.24 30.14 35.07
C ALA A 397 57.80 29.97 35.24
N PRO A 398 58.72 30.77 34.65
CA PRO A 398 59.18 30.66 33.24
C PRO A 398 60.74 30.72 32.98
N PHE A 399 61.19 30.24 31.79
CA PHE A 399 62.47 30.56 31.06
C PHE A 399 63.84 30.21 31.73
N PRO A 400 65.05 30.38 31.10
CA PRO A 400 65.50 30.47 29.67
C PRO A 400 66.78 29.64 29.26
N GLY A 401 67.17 29.64 27.96
CA GLY A 401 68.54 29.32 27.42
C GLY A 401 68.54 28.48 26.11
N ALA A 402 69.17 28.75 24.93
CA ALA A 402 70.40 29.46 24.46
C ALA A 402 71.63 28.52 24.28
N MET A 403 72.44 28.43 23.18
CA MET A 403 72.65 29.26 21.94
C MET A 403 72.83 28.41 20.60
N PRO A 404 73.79 28.60 19.63
CA PRO A 404 73.43 28.96 18.23
C PRO A 404 74.05 28.14 17.04
N GLN A 405 73.86 28.61 15.79
CA GLN A 405 74.29 28.04 14.48
C GLN A 405 75.73 28.38 14.03
N PRO A 406 76.21 27.78 12.90
CA PRO A 406 77.09 28.49 11.95
C PRO A 406 76.86 28.25 10.42
N VAL A 407 76.61 29.34 9.67
CA VAL A 407 77.29 29.82 8.40
C VAL A 407 77.28 29.00 7.07
N ALA A 408 77.18 29.71 5.93
CA ALA A 408 77.22 29.27 4.50
C ALA A 408 78.26 30.12 3.69
N PRO A 409 78.35 30.23 2.32
CA PRO A 409 77.59 29.73 1.14
C PRO A 409 78.55 28.92 0.17
N PRO A 410 78.70 29.02 -1.21
CA PRO A 410 78.11 29.81 -2.33
C PRO A 410 77.69 28.95 -3.59
N GLN A 411 77.84 29.49 -4.83
CA GLN A 411 77.63 28.91 -6.19
C GLN A 411 78.83 29.29 -7.13
N PRO A 412 78.99 28.78 -8.39
CA PRO A 412 78.42 29.48 -9.59
C PRO A 412 78.27 28.71 -10.96
N VAL A 413 77.47 29.27 -11.91
CA VAL A 413 77.36 29.01 -13.41
C VAL A 413 77.04 27.56 -13.88
N ALA A 414 76.70 27.18 -15.15
CA ALA A 414 76.32 27.79 -16.47
C ALA A 414 75.32 26.80 -17.21
N ALA A 415 74.93 26.80 -18.50
CA ALA A 415 75.20 27.54 -19.77
C ALA A 415 74.00 27.37 -20.77
N GLN A 416 74.12 27.77 -22.07
CA GLN A 416 73.16 27.50 -23.17
C GLN A 416 73.86 27.37 -24.56
N PRO A 417 73.18 26.81 -25.60
CA PRO A 417 72.70 27.62 -26.75
C PRO A 417 71.27 27.23 -27.27
N ILE A 418 70.36 28.16 -27.65
CA ILE A 418 70.13 28.83 -28.98
C ILE A 418 69.62 27.83 -30.07
N VAL A 419 68.47 27.99 -30.76
CA VAL A 419 68.07 29.00 -31.80
C VAL A 419 66.56 29.39 -31.74
N ALA A 420 66.23 30.56 -32.31
CA ALA A 420 64.92 31.25 -32.43
C ALA A 420 63.96 30.70 -33.55
N GLN A 421 62.80 31.28 -33.96
CA GLN A 421 62.15 32.60 -33.72
C GLN A 421 60.60 32.58 -33.98
N VAL A 422 59.94 33.75 -34.08
CA VAL A 422 58.46 33.96 -34.02
C VAL A 422 57.86 34.55 -35.32
N ALA A 423 56.54 34.38 -35.51
CA ALA A 423 55.71 34.68 -36.69
C ALA A 423 55.51 36.17 -37.10
N THR A 424 54.89 36.43 -38.27
CA THR A 424 53.53 37.03 -38.46
C THR A 424 53.29 37.42 -39.97
N PRO A 425 52.33 38.29 -40.39
CA PRO A 425 50.95 37.92 -40.79
C PRO A 425 50.52 38.47 -42.20
N VAL A 426 49.20 38.51 -42.53
CA VAL A 426 48.44 39.65 -43.16
C VAL A 426 47.21 39.23 -44.04
N ALA A 427 46.15 40.07 -43.99
CA ALA A 427 45.03 40.32 -44.93
C ALA A 427 43.69 39.55 -44.85
N VAL A 428 42.63 40.32 -45.10
CA VAL A 428 41.19 40.01 -45.24
C VAL A 428 40.65 40.80 -46.46
N PRO A 429 39.42 40.59 -46.96
CA PRO A 429 38.35 41.54 -46.58
C PRO A 429 36.93 40.94 -46.46
N GLN A 430 35.99 41.72 -45.93
CA GLN A 430 34.57 41.38 -45.73
C GLN A 430 33.65 42.06 -46.78
N ALA A 431 32.44 41.52 -46.97
CA ALA A 431 31.22 42.26 -47.35
C ALA A 431 29.97 41.41 -47.01
N ALA A 432 28.77 42.01 -46.90
CA ALA A 432 27.57 41.31 -46.42
C ALA A 432 26.23 41.93 -46.90
N VAL A 433 25.12 41.18 -46.68
CA VAL A 433 23.69 41.57 -46.69
C VAL A 433 23.02 41.92 -48.04
N ALA A 434 21.96 41.17 -48.41
CA ALA A 434 20.69 41.71 -48.96
C ALA A 434 19.58 40.63 -49.07
N THR A 435 18.32 41.08 -48.98
CA THR A 435 17.06 40.28 -48.93
C THR A 435 16.36 40.10 -50.29
N ALA A 436 15.60 39.00 -50.46
CA ALA A 436 14.44 38.91 -51.39
C ALA A 436 13.46 37.77 -50.98
N VAL A 437 12.23 37.78 -51.51
CA VAL A 437 11.13 36.84 -51.18
C VAL A 437 10.58 36.14 -52.47
N PRO A 438 9.49 35.32 -52.52
CA PRO A 438 9.51 34.06 -53.29
C PRO A 438 8.63 34.03 -54.56
N ALA A 439 8.76 32.99 -55.40
CA ALA A 439 7.81 32.72 -56.49
C ALA A 439 7.69 31.22 -56.88
N ALA A 440 6.43 30.80 -57.08
CA ALA A 440 5.88 29.79 -58.00
C ALA A 440 6.46 28.35 -58.14
N GLN A 441 5.53 27.38 -58.13
CA GLN A 441 5.69 26.03 -58.71
C GLN A 441 5.52 26.06 -60.25
N PRO A 442 5.79 24.94 -60.93
CA PRO A 442 4.67 24.24 -61.60
C PRO A 442 4.38 22.83 -61.07
N ALA A 443 3.10 22.43 -61.13
CA ALA A 443 2.65 21.03 -61.14
C ALA A 443 2.68 20.50 -62.60
N GLN A 444 2.43 19.22 -62.95
CA GLN A 444 2.09 17.98 -62.23
C GLN A 444 2.82 16.82 -63.00
N GLU A 445 2.59 15.50 -62.96
CA GLU A 445 1.58 14.58 -62.40
C GLU A 445 2.17 13.15 -62.29
N GLY A 446 1.37 12.14 -61.89
CA GLY A 446 1.65 10.72 -62.13
C GLY A 446 2.63 10.06 -61.13
N GLY A 447 2.21 9.25 -60.15
CA GLY A 447 0.85 8.83 -59.79
C GLY A 447 0.63 7.32 -59.68
N ALA A 448 1.52 6.55 -59.04
CA ALA A 448 1.20 5.17 -58.59
C ALA A 448 2.21 4.61 -57.54
N SER A 449 3.49 4.56 -57.89
CA SER A 449 4.44 3.58 -57.34
C SER A 449 5.02 3.86 -55.94
N ARG A 450 4.78 5.05 -55.36
CA ARG A 450 5.37 5.44 -54.06
C ARG A 450 4.57 4.97 -52.84
N ALA A 451 3.25 4.82 -52.95
CA ALA A 451 2.40 4.50 -51.81
C ALA A 451 2.63 3.06 -51.29
N THR A 452 2.64 2.08 -52.19
CA THR A 452 2.92 0.66 -51.89
C THR A 452 4.32 0.46 -51.32
N ALA A 453 5.35 0.99 -51.97
CA ALA A 453 6.73 0.89 -51.50
C ALA A 453 6.95 1.55 -50.12
N LEU A 454 6.18 2.59 -49.78
CA LEU A 454 6.20 3.21 -48.46
C LEU A 454 5.44 2.37 -47.41
N THR A 455 4.22 1.91 -47.72
CA THR A 455 3.45 1.06 -46.79
C THR A 455 4.11 -0.28 -46.52
N GLU A 456 4.81 -0.87 -47.50
CA GLU A 456 5.57 -2.11 -47.31
C GLU A 456 6.81 -1.90 -46.42
N ARG A 457 7.54 -0.78 -46.60
CA ARG A 457 8.63 -0.39 -45.69
C ARG A 457 8.13 -0.05 -44.29
N ILE A 458 6.94 0.51 -44.15
CA ILE A 458 6.28 0.75 -42.85
C ILE A 458 5.84 -0.57 -42.21
N ARG A 459 5.31 -1.53 -42.98
CA ARG A 459 4.96 -2.88 -42.51
C ARG A 459 6.20 -3.61 -41.99
N LYS A 460 7.29 -3.66 -42.77
CA LYS A 460 8.55 -4.32 -42.37
C LYS A 460 9.19 -3.65 -41.14
N ARG A 461 9.10 -2.32 -40.99
CA ARG A 461 9.52 -1.60 -39.77
C ARG A 461 8.62 -1.86 -38.56
N LYS A 462 7.30 -2.05 -38.72
CA LYS A 462 6.41 -2.48 -37.63
C LYS A 462 6.67 -3.94 -37.23
N LEU A 463 6.98 -4.81 -38.19
CA LEU A 463 7.30 -6.22 -37.95
C LEU A 463 8.56 -6.38 -37.10
N GLN A 464 9.65 -5.69 -37.45
CA GLN A 464 10.88 -5.66 -36.64
C GLN A 464 10.62 -5.16 -35.20
N ARG A 465 9.89 -4.05 -35.03
CA ARG A 465 9.58 -3.46 -33.71
C ARG A 465 8.83 -4.42 -32.78
N LYS A 466 7.88 -5.20 -33.31
CA LYS A 466 7.10 -6.16 -32.50
C LYS A 466 7.82 -7.46 -32.19
N ILE A 467 8.98 -7.70 -32.79
CA ILE A 467 9.73 -8.95 -32.62
C ILE A 467 10.91 -8.77 -31.64
N THR A 468 11.36 -7.53 -31.41
CA THR A 468 12.28 -7.17 -30.32
C THR A 468 11.69 -7.46 -28.93
N SER A 469 10.38 -7.27 -28.73
CA SER A 469 9.71 -7.46 -27.43
C SER A 469 9.65 -8.93 -26.95
N LEU A 470 9.88 -9.92 -27.82
CA LEU A 470 10.04 -11.32 -27.45
C LEU A 470 11.15 -11.53 -26.41
N VAL A 471 12.28 -10.86 -26.59
CA VAL A 471 13.39 -10.95 -25.64
C VAL A 471 13.06 -10.24 -24.36
N VAL A 472 12.46 -9.05 -24.47
CA VAL A 472 12.16 -8.24 -23.31
C VAL A 472 11.17 -8.93 -22.40
N LEU A 473 10.28 -9.80 -22.87
CA LEU A 473 9.51 -10.65 -21.96
C LEU A 473 10.36 -11.63 -21.14
N GLY A 474 11.36 -12.30 -21.74
CA GLY A 474 12.29 -13.16 -21.00
C GLY A 474 13.20 -12.36 -20.07
N VAL A 475 13.72 -11.23 -20.54
CA VAL A 475 14.50 -10.28 -19.75
C VAL A 475 13.64 -9.59 -18.68
N MET A 476 12.31 -9.51 -18.82
CA MET A 476 11.35 -9.01 -17.82
C MET A 476 10.93 -10.08 -16.81
N ALA A 477 10.98 -11.37 -17.14
CA ALA A 477 10.95 -12.41 -16.11
C ALA A 477 12.19 -12.29 -15.19
N ILE A 478 13.35 -11.94 -15.76
CA ILE A 478 14.55 -11.59 -14.98
C ILE A 478 14.38 -10.24 -14.30
N ALA A 479 13.77 -9.26 -14.95
CA ALA A 479 13.44 -7.96 -14.36
C ALA A 479 12.27 -8.03 -13.35
N ALA A 480 11.64 -9.18 -13.13
CA ALA A 480 10.85 -9.42 -11.91
C ALA A 480 11.78 -9.68 -10.71
N VAL A 481 12.98 -10.23 -10.94
CA VAL A 481 14.03 -10.48 -9.93
C VAL A 481 15.02 -9.30 -9.80
N VAL A 482 15.19 -8.54 -10.89
CA VAL A 482 16.25 -7.51 -11.08
C VAL A 482 15.69 -6.11 -11.37
N GLY A 483 14.43 -5.98 -11.78
CA GLY A 483 13.98 -4.88 -12.65
C GLY A 483 13.09 -3.82 -12.01
N GLY A 484 13.04 -3.73 -10.69
CA GLY A 484 12.58 -2.50 -10.05
C GLY A 484 13.52 -1.30 -10.26
N ILE A 485 14.74 -1.54 -10.75
CA ILE A 485 15.82 -0.53 -10.86
C ILE A 485 15.43 0.65 -11.79
N TYR A 486 14.58 0.42 -12.80
CA TYR A 486 14.33 1.39 -13.88
C TYR A 486 13.09 2.27 -13.74
N GLY A 487 12.72 2.55 -12.50
CA GLY A 487 11.93 3.74 -12.16
C GLY A 487 12.76 5.04 -12.12
N TYR A 488 14.07 4.98 -11.86
CA TYR A 488 14.88 6.15 -11.51
C TYR A 488 15.48 6.93 -12.70
N GLN A 489 16.22 6.26 -13.60
CA GLN A 489 17.00 6.93 -14.67
C GLN A 489 16.19 7.40 -15.90
N LEU A 490 14.86 7.46 -15.79
CA LEU A 490 13.99 7.88 -16.90
C LEU A 490 13.65 9.39 -16.90
N VAL A 491 14.09 10.16 -15.88
CA VAL A 491 13.47 11.47 -15.59
C VAL A 491 14.45 12.66 -15.42
N PHE A 492 15.66 12.50 -14.85
CA PHE A 492 16.50 13.67 -14.48
C PHE A 492 17.98 13.58 -14.88
N SER A 493 18.56 14.73 -15.24
CA SER A 493 20.00 14.94 -15.48
C SER A 493 20.78 15.10 -14.17
N PRO A 494 22.05 14.65 -14.09
CA PRO A 494 22.87 14.77 -12.88
C PRO A 494 23.61 16.13 -12.83
N ASP A 495 22.95 17.16 -12.27
CA ASP A 495 23.58 18.43 -11.89
C ASP A 495 22.87 19.02 -10.65
N ASP A 496 22.99 18.34 -9.49
CA ASP A 496 23.08 19.00 -8.18
C ASP A 496 23.38 18.00 -7.04
N ILE A 497 23.85 18.53 -5.88
CA ILE A 497 24.22 17.82 -4.64
C ILE A 497 25.47 16.91 -4.76
N ALA A 498 26.61 17.48 -4.38
CA ALA A 498 27.85 16.76 -4.09
C ALA A 498 28.14 16.68 -2.59
N ASP A 499 29.05 15.78 -2.21
CA ASP A 499 29.74 15.63 -0.91
C ASP A 499 28.89 15.52 0.38
N ASN A 500 29.00 14.37 1.05
CA ASN A 500 30.16 14.07 1.90
C ASN A 500 30.22 12.56 2.16
N GLY A 501 31.42 12.01 2.40
CA GLY A 501 31.59 10.62 2.84
C GLY A 501 32.79 10.47 3.78
N GLU A 502 32.82 9.40 4.55
CA GLU A 502 34.02 8.92 5.24
C GLU A 502 33.94 7.40 5.49
N GLN A 503 35.06 6.76 5.86
CA GLN A 503 35.26 5.32 5.69
C GLN A 503 35.45 4.51 6.98
N VAL A 504 34.83 3.32 7.00
CA VAL A 504 35.38 1.99 7.37
C VAL A 504 36.39 1.88 8.54
N GLU A 505 36.06 1.03 9.52
CA GLU A 505 37.07 0.17 10.20
C GLU A 505 36.46 -1.17 10.69
N ASN A 506 37.28 -2.23 10.77
CA ASN A 506 36.99 -3.64 11.10
C ASN A 506 38.33 -4.43 11.16
N PRO A 507 38.44 -5.64 11.76
CA PRO A 507 37.84 -6.22 12.97
C PRO A 507 38.97 -6.47 14.03
N PRO A 508 38.95 -7.52 14.90
CA PRO A 508 39.53 -8.82 14.51
C PRO A 508 38.93 -10.12 15.12
N GLU A 509 39.52 -11.24 14.69
CA GLU A 509 39.36 -12.69 14.95
C GLU A 509 39.35 -13.15 16.45
N GLU A 510 38.60 -14.21 16.86
CA GLU A 510 38.92 -15.68 16.88
C GLU A 510 39.91 -16.07 18.04
N ASN A 511 40.01 -17.28 18.64
CA ASN A 511 39.55 -18.64 18.32
C ASN A 511 39.18 -19.51 19.60
N PRO A 512 39.62 -20.78 19.89
CA PRO A 512 38.73 -21.78 20.53
C PRO A 512 39.16 -22.28 21.94
N ASP A 513 38.37 -23.16 22.60
CA ASP A 513 38.83 -24.53 23.00
C ASP A 513 37.85 -25.40 23.85
N THR A 514 37.82 -26.72 23.56
CA THR A 514 37.56 -27.87 24.49
C THR A 514 36.11 -28.18 25.00
N PRO A 515 35.76 -29.45 25.41
CA PRO A 515 35.01 -30.34 24.51
C PRO A 515 33.84 -31.16 25.17
N PRO A 516 33.67 -32.51 25.08
CA PRO A 516 32.38 -33.13 24.72
C PRO A 516 31.68 -33.96 25.81
N VAL A 517 30.43 -34.40 25.55
CA VAL A 517 29.74 -35.47 26.29
C VAL A 517 28.94 -36.38 25.33
N ASP A 518 29.32 -37.65 25.27
CA ASP A 518 28.63 -38.78 24.60
C ASP A 518 27.65 -39.50 25.56
N PRO A 519 26.77 -40.43 25.10
CA PRO A 519 25.99 -40.47 23.85
C PRO A 519 24.50 -40.85 24.13
N THR A 520 23.80 -41.46 23.15
CA THR A 520 22.39 -41.87 23.18
C THR A 520 22.08 -43.08 24.08
N PRO A 521 20.77 -43.41 24.24
CA PRO A 521 20.30 -44.68 23.66
C PRO A 521 19.05 -44.55 22.77
N ASP A 522 18.85 -45.54 21.91
CA ASP A 522 17.90 -45.54 20.78
C ASP A 522 16.43 -45.84 21.14
N VAL A 523 15.53 -45.49 20.21
CA VAL A 523 14.17 -46.05 20.07
C VAL A 523 13.90 -46.33 18.58
N ASP A 524 13.33 -47.49 18.29
CA ASP A 524 13.21 -48.07 16.93
C ASP A 524 12.27 -47.31 15.94
N PRO A 525 12.46 -47.49 14.61
CA PRO A 525 11.98 -46.56 13.59
C PRO A 525 10.62 -46.89 12.94
N VAL A 526 9.80 -45.85 12.67
CA VAL A 526 8.58 -45.92 11.84
C VAL A 526 8.29 -44.54 11.20
N PRO A 527 7.86 -44.46 9.91
CA PRO A 527 8.25 -45.21 8.72
C PRO A 527 9.06 -44.30 7.76
N ALA A 528 9.33 -44.75 6.52
CA ALA A 528 10.06 -43.94 5.53
C ALA A 528 9.35 -42.62 5.18
N ALA A 529 10.09 -41.51 5.23
CA ALA A 529 9.63 -40.19 4.80
C ALA A 529 9.49 -40.10 3.26
N PRO A 530 8.59 -39.26 2.73
CA PRO A 530 8.54 -38.99 1.29
C PRO A 530 9.83 -38.32 0.83
N THR A 531 10.47 -38.87 -0.20
CA THR A 531 11.70 -38.31 -0.79
C THR A 531 11.39 -37.07 -1.63
N GLY A 532 11.34 -35.93 -0.96
CA GLY A 532 11.47 -34.59 -1.53
C GLY A 532 12.45 -33.77 -0.67
N PRO A 533 13.04 -32.68 -1.20
CA PRO A 533 14.02 -31.88 -0.46
C PRO A 533 13.39 -31.29 0.81
N GLN A 534 13.94 -31.63 1.97
CA GLN A 534 13.54 -31.01 3.23
C GLN A 534 13.99 -29.55 3.25
N LEU A 535 13.14 -28.65 3.75
CA LEU A 535 13.49 -27.25 3.93
C LEU A 535 14.49 -27.12 5.10
N VAL A 536 15.79 -27.08 4.78
CA VAL A 536 16.84 -26.82 5.77
C VAL A 536 16.67 -25.40 6.33
N GLN A 537 16.77 -25.27 7.67
CA GLN A 537 16.75 -23.97 8.34
C GLN A 537 17.82 -23.02 7.79
N ASP A 538 17.57 -21.72 7.88
CA ASP A 538 18.45 -20.71 7.32
C ASP A 538 19.72 -20.54 8.18
N ASP A 539 20.80 -21.18 7.73
CA ASP A 539 22.16 -21.06 8.29
C ASP A 539 22.93 -19.85 7.72
N GLY A 540 22.34 -19.14 6.75
CA GLY A 540 22.94 -18.01 6.06
C GLY A 540 23.99 -18.37 4.99
N GLN A 541 24.22 -19.65 4.70
CA GLN A 541 25.24 -20.12 3.74
C GLN A 541 24.74 -21.17 2.73
N THR A 542 23.82 -22.04 3.11
CA THR A 542 23.33 -23.14 2.26
C THR A 542 22.28 -22.63 1.27
N LEU A 543 22.60 -22.64 -0.03
CA LEU A 543 21.67 -22.30 -1.13
C LEU A 543 20.32 -23.04 -1.01
N TRP A 544 19.25 -22.44 -1.55
CA TRP A 544 17.99 -23.18 -1.69
C TRP A 544 18.18 -24.36 -2.65
N ALA A 545 17.66 -25.54 -2.31
CA ALA A 545 17.67 -26.67 -3.23
C ALA A 545 16.76 -26.38 -4.45
N SER A 546 17.26 -26.66 -5.65
CA SER A 546 16.43 -26.64 -6.86
C SER A 546 15.26 -27.62 -6.73
N PRO A 547 14.03 -27.25 -7.13
CA PRO A 547 12.89 -28.18 -7.15
C PRO A 547 12.97 -29.18 -8.31
N THR A 548 13.94 -29.03 -9.21
CA THR A 548 14.15 -29.85 -10.41
C THR A 548 15.62 -30.26 -10.57
N ASP A 549 15.83 -31.39 -11.23
CA ASP A 549 17.14 -31.99 -11.57
C ASP A 549 17.02 -32.58 -12.99
N GLY A 550 17.08 -31.70 -13.99
CA GLY A 550 16.89 -32.03 -15.41
C GLY A 550 18.18 -32.30 -16.18
N GLN A 551 18.18 -31.96 -17.46
CA GLN A 551 19.37 -32.03 -18.32
C GLN A 551 19.75 -30.65 -18.88
N PRO A 552 21.03 -30.43 -19.26
CA PRO A 552 21.48 -29.19 -19.91
C PRO A 552 20.64 -28.80 -21.14
N ILE A 553 20.11 -27.57 -21.17
CA ILE A 553 19.13 -27.14 -22.19
C ILE A 553 19.58 -27.44 -23.63
N ASP A 554 18.68 -28.07 -24.40
CA ASP A 554 18.88 -28.41 -25.81
C ASP A 554 18.70 -27.16 -26.70
N LEU A 555 19.81 -26.60 -27.16
CA LEU A 555 19.86 -25.50 -28.13
C LEU A 555 20.07 -25.99 -29.57
N THR A 556 19.81 -27.27 -29.88
CA THR A 556 19.90 -27.78 -31.25
C THR A 556 19.04 -26.96 -32.21
N GLY A 557 19.63 -26.54 -33.34
CA GLY A 557 18.96 -25.67 -34.32
C GLY A 557 19.09 -24.16 -34.06
N VAL A 558 19.85 -23.73 -33.04
CA VAL A 558 20.16 -22.31 -32.76
C VAL A 558 21.42 -21.83 -33.53
N PRO A 559 21.54 -20.54 -33.95
CA PRO A 559 22.71 -20.02 -34.65
C PRO A 559 24.01 -20.09 -33.83
N ASN A 560 25.17 -20.28 -34.48
CA ASN A 560 26.47 -20.33 -33.78
C ASN A 560 26.80 -19.04 -33.03
N ASP A 561 26.41 -17.89 -33.56
CA ASP A 561 26.75 -16.57 -33.05
C ASP A 561 25.78 -16.06 -31.96
N THR A 562 24.95 -16.96 -31.42
CA THR A 562 23.95 -16.65 -30.39
C THR A 562 24.60 -16.20 -29.09
N ARG A 563 24.27 -14.97 -28.66
CA ARG A 563 24.72 -14.36 -27.39
C ARG A 563 23.58 -14.16 -26.39
N LEU A 564 22.35 -14.47 -26.80
CA LEU A 564 21.17 -14.54 -25.95
C LEU A 564 20.25 -15.66 -26.42
N ALA A 565 19.87 -16.56 -25.51
CA ALA A 565 18.90 -17.63 -25.75
C ALA A 565 17.91 -17.70 -24.59
N LEU A 566 16.62 -17.52 -24.88
CA LEU A 566 15.50 -17.68 -23.95
C LEU A 566 14.81 -19.01 -24.24
N VAL A 567 14.78 -19.94 -23.28
CA VAL A 567 14.01 -21.18 -23.34
C VAL A 567 12.80 -21.03 -22.43
N VAL A 568 11.61 -21.36 -22.94
CA VAL A 568 10.34 -21.31 -22.20
C VAL A 568 9.62 -22.64 -22.33
N ARG A 569 9.27 -23.28 -21.22
CA ARG A 569 8.38 -24.44 -21.18
C ARG A 569 6.93 -23.97 -21.20
N THR A 570 6.43 -23.76 -22.41
CA THR A 570 5.05 -23.34 -22.68
C THR A 570 4.03 -24.37 -22.19
N SER A 571 4.43 -25.64 -22.07
CA SER A 571 3.66 -26.68 -21.36
C SER A 571 3.26 -26.29 -19.95
N ASP A 572 4.20 -25.75 -19.18
CA ASP A 572 4.07 -25.57 -17.74
C ASP A 572 3.33 -24.27 -17.45
N LEU A 573 3.63 -23.21 -18.23
CA LEU A 573 2.89 -21.96 -18.22
C LEU A 573 1.42 -22.11 -18.66
N THR A 574 1.11 -23.06 -19.54
CA THR A 574 -0.29 -23.34 -19.96
C THR A 574 -0.98 -24.44 -19.13
N GLY A 575 -0.23 -25.22 -18.35
CA GLY A 575 -0.75 -26.30 -17.51
C GLY A 575 -1.00 -25.90 -16.05
N ASN A 576 -0.31 -24.87 -15.54
CA ASN A 576 -0.42 -24.38 -14.16
C ASN A 576 -1.30 -23.12 -14.08
N PRO A 577 -2.31 -23.04 -13.19
CA PRO A 577 -3.09 -21.81 -12.96
C PRO A 577 -2.26 -20.56 -12.62
N GLU A 578 -1.12 -20.69 -11.93
CA GLU A 578 -0.20 -19.55 -11.70
C GLU A 578 0.58 -19.17 -12.97
N GLY A 579 0.87 -20.15 -13.83
CA GLY A 579 1.45 -19.91 -15.15
C GLY A 579 0.52 -19.07 -16.03
N ASP A 580 -0.77 -19.39 -16.09
CA ASP A 580 -1.77 -18.61 -16.82
C ASP A 580 -1.97 -17.20 -16.20
N ARG A 581 -1.91 -17.07 -14.87
CA ARG A 581 -1.91 -15.76 -14.20
C ARG A 581 -0.70 -14.91 -14.60
N ILE A 582 0.49 -15.51 -14.68
CA ILE A 582 1.71 -14.83 -15.16
C ILE A 582 1.57 -14.45 -16.65
N LEU A 583 1.04 -15.34 -17.51
CA LEU A 583 0.76 -15.04 -18.93
C LEU A 583 -0.21 -13.87 -19.11
N ARG A 584 -1.16 -13.67 -18.18
CA ARG A 584 -2.06 -12.50 -18.16
C ARG A 584 -1.40 -11.24 -17.58
N ALA A 585 -0.56 -11.39 -16.56
CA ALA A 585 0.16 -10.29 -15.90
C ALA A 585 1.19 -9.59 -16.83
N LEU A 586 1.61 -10.26 -17.91
CA LEU A 586 2.49 -9.74 -18.96
C LEU A 586 1.82 -8.76 -19.94
N GLY A 587 0.55 -8.40 -19.71
CA GLY A 587 -0.09 -7.24 -20.34
C GLY A 587 -0.60 -7.44 -21.78
N PRO A 588 -1.23 -6.40 -22.35
CA PRO A 588 -1.88 -6.47 -23.66
C PRO A 588 -0.88 -6.61 -24.82
N ASP A 589 0.32 -6.05 -24.70
CA ASP A 589 1.34 -6.15 -25.74
C ASP A 589 1.91 -7.56 -25.85
N PHE A 590 2.04 -8.30 -24.74
CA PHE A 590 2.34 -9.73 -24.80
C PHE A 590 1.20 -10.53 -25.43
N ALA A 591 -0.05 -10.27 -25.04
CA ALA A 591 -1.20 -10.96 -25.64
C ALA A 591 -1.25 -10.75 -27.17
N ALA A 592 -1.00 -9.52 -27.64
CA ALA A 592 -0.92 -9.19 -29.06
C ALA A 592 0.30 -9.82 -29.76
N LEU A 593 1.45 -9.89 -29.09
CA LEU A 593 2.65 -10.57 -29.59
C LEU A 593 2.43 -12.08 -29.73
N ARG A 594 1.88 -12.72 -28.69
CA ARG A 594 1.53 -14.14 -28.70
C ARG A 594 0.57 -14.44 -29.85
N GLN A 595 -0.54 -13.69 -29.95
CA GLN A 595 -1.51 -13.87 -31.04
C GLN A 595 -0.87 -13.68 -32.44
N GLN A 596 0.06 -12.73 -32.57
CA GLN A 596 0.80 -12.54 -33.82
C GLN A 596 1.69 -13.74 -34.17
N LEU A 597 2.44 -14.28 -33.20
CA LEU A 597 3.30 -15.45 -33.40
C LEU A 597 2.50 -16.72 -33.72
N GLU A 598 1.38 -16.94 -33.03
CA GLU A 598 0.45 -18.03 -33.35
C GLU A 598 -0.11 -17.87 -34.78
N GLY A 599 -0.46 -16.64 -35.16
CA GLY A 599 -0.96 -16.30 -36.49
C GLY A 599 0.08 -16.41 -37.62
N GLU A 600 1.35 -16.12 -37.35
CA GLU A 600 2.46 -16.18 -38.32
C GLU A 600 3.01 -17.60 -38.47
N LEU A 601 3.31 -18.30 -37.36
CA LEU A 601 3.87 -19.65 -37.38
C LEU A 601 2.81 -20.75 -37.62
N GLY A 602 1.52 -20.45 -37.43
CA GLY A 602 0.42 -21.41 -37.58
C GLY A 602 0.30 -22.42 -36.45
N VAL A 603 0.96 -22.18 -35.31
CA VAL A 603 1.01 -23.08 -34.14
C VAL A 603 0.52 -22.30 -32.92
N ARG A 604 -0.50 -22.80 -32.21
CA ARG A 604 -0.98 -22.17 -30.97
C ARG A 604 -0.03 -22.41 -29.81
N PHE A 605 0.07 -21.46 -28.87
CA PHE A 605 0.98 -21.55 -27.74
C PHE A 605 0.66 -22.74 -26.82
N GLU A 606 -0.60 -23.19 -26.74
CA GLU A 606 -0.95 -24.42 -26.00
C GLU A 606 -0.44 -25.70 -26.67
N GLN A 607 -0.13 -25.68 -27.97
CA GLN A 607 0.39 -26.84 -28.72
C GLN A 607 1.91 -26.98 -28.59
N LEU A 608 2.60 -25.91 -28.16
CA LEU A 608 4.03 -25.92 -27.86
C LEU A 608 4.26 -26.60 -26.51
N GLU A 609 5.21 -27.54 -26.46
CA GLU A 609 5.82 -28.07 -25.24
C GLU A 609 6.86 -27.07 -24.73
N SER A 610 7.75 -26.63 -25.61
CA SER A 610 8.70 -25.55 -25.35
C SER A 610 8.99 -24.69 -26.58
N LEU A 611 9.43 -23.46 -26.32
CA LEU A 611 9.85 -22.48 -27.31
C LEU A 611 11.20 -21.89 -26.89
N THR A 612 12.20 -22.03 -27.75
CA THR A 612 13.49 -21.35 -27.64
C THR A 612 13.53 -20.16 -28.59
N VAL A 613 13.93 -18.99 -28.08
CA VAL A 613 14.04 -17.73 -28.80
C VAL A 613 15.49 -17.27 -28.71
N SER A 614 16.18 -17.11 -29.85
CA SER A 614 17.64 -16.88 -29.86
C SER A 614 18.07 -15.72 -30.75
N PHE A 615 19.09 -14.99 -30.26
CA PHE A 615 19.62 -13.77 -30.85
C PHE A 615 21.15 -13.76 -30.88
N GLY A 616 21.69 -13.37 -32.04
CA GLY A 616 23.09 -13.09 -32.31
C GLY A 616 23.23 -11.95 -33.34
N ALA A 617 24.43 -11.81 -33.91
CA ALA A 617 24.72 -10.87 -34.99
C ALA A 617 24.01 -11.25 -36.31
N SER A 618 23.81 -12.54 -36.59
CA SER A 618 23.10 -13.06 -37.77
C SER A 618 21.59 -12.73 -37.77
N THR A 619 21.00 -12.58 -36.58
CA THR A 619 19.63 -12.09 -36.39
C THR A 619 19.53 -10.56 -36.29
N ALA A 620 20.65 -9.83 -36.28
CA ALA A 620 20.65 -8.38 -36.06
C ALA A 620 19.98 -7.64 -37.23
N GLY A 621 18.74 -7.20 -37.02
CA GLY A 621 17.92 -6.52 -38.02
C GLY A 621 16.94 -7.45 -38.76
N GLY A 622 16.88 -8.73 -38.39
CA GLY A 622 15.84 -9.67 -38.82
C GLY A 622 14.93 -10.10 -37.67
N PRO A 623 14.01 -11.05 -37.91
CA PRO A 623 13.43 -11.86 -36.84
C PRO A 623 14.50 -12.76 -36.18
N PRO A 624 14.30 -13.19 -34.92
CA PRO A 624 15.17 -14.15 -34.25
C PRO A 624 15.15 -15.51 -34.92
N CYS A 625 16.05 -16.36 -34.47
CA CYS A 625 15.89 -17.79 -34.66
C CYS A 625 15.03 -18.36 -33.52
N LEU A 626 13.87 -18.88 -33.88
CA LEU A 626 12.97 -19.62 -33.02
C LEU A 626 13.22 -21.13 -33.21
N VAL A 627 13.25 -21.89 -32.12
CA VAL A 627 13.16 -23.35 -32.17
C VAL A 627 11.96 -23.78 -31.34
N ALA A 628 11.01 -24.45 -31.98
CA ALA A 628 9.74 -24.84 -31.38
C ALA A 628 9.66 -26.36 -31.22
N LYS A 629 9.16 -26.81 -30.07
CA LYS A 629 8.87 -28.22 -29.75
C LYS A 629 7.37 -28.39 -29.50
N LEU A 630 6.71 -29.33 -30.19
CA LEU A 630 5.28 -29.60 -30.03
C LEU A 630 5.00 -30.66 -28.97
N LYS A 631 3.83 -30.56 -28.32
CA LYS A 631 3.25 -31.57 -27.44
C LYS A 631 2.81 -32.81 -28.24
N GLY A 632 3.77 -33.67 -28.58
CA GLY A 632 3.56 -34.92 -29.31
C GLY A 632 3.72 -34.80 -30.84
N GLY A 633 3.79 -35.96 -31.50
CA GLY A 633 4.01 -36.05 -32.94
C GLY A 633 2.82 -35.56 -33.76
N THR A 634 3.04 -34.55 -34.59
CA THR A 634 2.06 -33.90 -35.48
C THR A 634 2.68 -33.70 -36.87
N ASN A 635 1.92 -33.88 -37.95
CA ASN A 635 2.44 -33.56 -39.28
C ASN A 635 2.59 -32.03 -39.44
N LEU A 636 3.80 -31.51 -39.26
CA LEU A 636 4.12 -30.08 -39.34
C LEU A 636 3.66 -29.43 -40.66
N LEU A 637 3.80 -30.13 -41.79
CA LEU A 637 3.40 -29.61 -43.10
C LEU A 637 1.89 -29.36 -43.13
N SER A 638 1.10 -30.23 -42.50
CA SER A 638 -0.36 -30.06 -42.42
C SER A 638 -0.78 -28.84 -41.58
N LEU A 639 -0.04 -28.49 -40.52
CA LEU A 639 -0.27 -27.27 -39.72
C LEU A 639 -0.03 -25.99 -40.54
N TRP A 640 0.94 -26.01 -41.45
CA TRP A 640 1.27 -24.89 -42.34
C TRP A 640 0.44 -24.86 -43.63
N GLY A 641 -0.50 -25.80 -43.83
CA GLY A 641 -1.36 -25.87 -45.02
C GLY A 641 -0.71 -26.55 -46.23
N ASN A 642 0.28 -27.42 -46.00
CA ASN A 642 1.10 -28.11 -47.01
C ASN A 642 1.79 -27.17 -48.01
N PRO A 643 2.65 -26.24 -47.54
CA PRO A 643 3.39 -25.32 -48.41
C PRO A 643 4.38 -26.08 -49.30
N ASN A 644 4.57 -25.60 -50.54
CA ASN A 644 5.65 -26.07 -51.39
C ASN A 644 7.01 -25.67 -50.80
N PRO A 645 8.06 -26.50 -50.93
CA PRO A 645 9.39 -26.17 -50.43
C PRO A 645 9.97 -24.96 -51.19
N ALA A 646 10.45 -23.97 -50.45
CA ALA A 646 11.02 -22.73 -50.96
C ALA A 646 12.47 -22.89 -51.48
N ALA A 647 13.13 -24.00 -51.14
CA ALA A 647 14.39 -24.44 -51.73
C ALA A 647 14.52 -25.96 -51.64
N SER A 648 15.03 -26.59 -52.70
CA SER A 648 15.16 -28.06 -52.86
C SER A 648 16.35 -28.67 -52.10
N GLY A 649 16.69 -28.10 -50.94
CA GLY A 649 17.76 -28.61 -50.07
C GLY A 649 17.33 -29.80 -49.22
N ILE A 650 18.31 -30.45 -48.59
CA ILE A 650 18.09 -31.39 -47.48
C ILE A 650 18.74 -30.75 -46.24
N PRO A 651 17.99 -30.47 -45.15
CA PRO A 651 16.53 -30.55 -45.03
C PRO A 651 15.78 -29.53 -45.90
N ALA A 652 14.51 -29.83 -46.19
CA ALA A 652 13.63 -28.93 -46.95
C ALA A 652 13.19 -27.73 -46.09
N MET A 653 13.18 -26.54 -46.72
CA MET A 653 12.76 -25.28 -46.09
C MET A 653 11.47 -24.78 -46.76
N TYR A 654 10.60 -24.16 -45.98
CA TYR A 654 9.28 -23.67 -46.38
C TYR A 654 9.14 -22.18 -46.06
N ASP A 655 8.42 -21.42 -46.89
CA ASP A 655 8.00 -20.06 -46.54
C ASP A 655 6.61 -20.12 -45.91
N VAL A 656 6.52 -19.74 -44.63
CA VAL A 656 5.28 -19.68 -43.87
C VAL A 656 5.04 -18.23 -43.49
N LYS A 657 4.22 -17.55 -44.30
CA LYS A 657 3.77 -16.16 -44.08
C LYS A 657 4.92 -15.14 -43.90
N GLY A 658 6.07 -15.37 -44.53
CA GLY A 658 7.26 -14.51 -44.45
C GLY A 658 8.30 -14.93 -43.41
N TRP A 659 8.07 -16.02 -42.68
CA TRP A 659 9.11 -16.75 -41.95
C TRP A 659 9.63 -17.89 -42.82
N THR A 660 10.95 -18.13 -42.82
CA THR A 660 11.51 -19.39 -43.33
C THR A 660 11.46 -20.41 -42.21
N VAL A 661 10.88 -21.58 -42.49
CA VAL A 661 10.63 -22.64 -41.49
C VAL A 661 11.18 -23.97 -41.98
N MET A 662 11.78 -24.75 -41.08
CA MET A 662 12.53 -25.97 -41.39
C MET A 662 12.33 -27.01 -40.27
N PRO A 663 11.70 -28.16 -40.54
CA PRO A 663 11.68 -29.29 -39.61
C PRO A 663 13.09 -29.73 -39.21
N ILE A 664 13.30 -30.12 -37.94
CA ILE A 664 14.60 -30.65 -37.49
C ILE A 664 14.72 -32.11 -37.92
N PRO A 665 15.78 -32.50 -38.68
CA PRO A 665 15.98 -33.88 -39.14
C PRO A 665 15.89 -34.91 -38.02
N GLY A 666 15.14 -35.99 -38.24
CA GLY A 666 14.92 -37.04 -37.23
C GLY A 666 14.06 -36.63 -36.01
N LYS A 667 13.52 -35.39 -36.00
CA LYS A 667 12.49 -34.90 -35.07
C LYS A 667 11.36 -34.18 -35.84
N GLU A 668 11.17 -34.56 -37.12
CA GLU A 668 10.38 -33.86 -38.14
C GLU A 668 8.87 -33.83 -37.86
N ASP A 669 8.41 -34.66 -36.93
CA ASP A 669 7.05 -34.74 -36.40
C ASP A 669 6.79 -33.78 -35.23
N ARG A 670 7.83 -33.18 -34.63
CA ARG A 670 7.69 -32.48 -33.34
C ARG A 670 8.59 -31.28 -33.11
N GLN A 671 9.63 -31.06 -33.91
CA GLN A 671 10.51 -29.89 -33.78
C GLN A 671 10.79 -29.20 -35.12
N PHE A 672 10.79 -27.87 -35.09
CA PHE A 672 11.19 -27.03 -36.23
C PHE A 672 11.96 -25.79 -35.78
N VAL A 673 12.78 -25.30 -36.70
CA VAL A 673 13.42 -23.99 -36.65
C VAL A 673 12.62 -23.01 -37.50
N ALA A 674 12.39 -21.79 -37.02
CA ALA A 674 11.81 -20.69 -37.80
C ALA A 674 12.67 -19.43 -37.66
N GLY A 675 12.92 -18.71 -38.76
CA GLY A 675 13.70 -17.47 -38.71
C GLY A 675 13.75 -16.74 -40.04
N SER A 676 14.73 -15.85 -40.17
CA SER A 676 15.05 -15.24 -41.47
C SER A 676 15.68 -16.27 -42.40
N LYS A 677 15.45 -16.16 -43.71
CA LYS A 677 15.95 -17.10 -44.71
C LYS A 677 17.46 -17.39 -44.57
N ALA A 678 18.29 -16.35 -44.47
CA ALA A 678 19.74 -16.49 -44.35
C ALA A 678 20.17 -17.20 -43.05
N VAL A 679 19.44 -17.03 -41.96
CA VAL A 679 19.71 -17.69 -40.67
C VAL A 679 19.37 -19.19 -40.77
N VAL A 680 18.19 -19.52 -41.31
CA VAL A 680 17.77 -20.93 -41.45
C VAL A 680 18.63 -21.67 -42.48
N GLU A 681 18.99 -21.03 -43.60
CA GLU A 681 19.92 -21.59 -44.60
C GLU A 681 21.30 -21.89 -43.98
N ALA A 682 21.83 -21.03 -43.11
CA ALA A 682 23.09 -21.27 -42.41
C ALA A 682 23.02 -22.46 -41.42
N ILE A 683 21.88 -22.62 -40.72
CA ILE A 683 21.65 -23.75 -39.80
C ILE A 683 21.49 -25.07 -40.58
N ALA A 684 20.81 -25.04 -41.74
CA ALA A 684 20.71 -26.18 -42.66
C ALA A 684 22.10 -26.59 -43.18
N GLN A 685 22.91 -25.63 -43.66
CA GLN A 685 24.28 -25.88 -44.13
C GLN A 685 25.22 -26.44 -43.04
N ARG A 686 24.99 -26.08 -41.76
CA ARG A 686 25.69 -26.66 -40.60
C ARG A 686 25.24 -28.09 -40.25
N GLY A 687 24.12 -28.57 -40.80
CA GLY A 687 23.55 -29.87 -40.44
C GLY A 687 22.82 -29.89 -39.08
N VAL A 688 22.19 -28.78 -38.70
CA VAL A 688 21.24 -28.69 -37.55
C VAL A 688 21.78 -29.27 -36.23
N ALA A 689 23.05 -29.02 -35.92
CA ALA A 689 23.66 -29.34 -34.62
C ALA A 689 23.33 -28.30 -33.51
N ALA A 690 23.88 -28.48 -32.32
CA ALA A 690 23.97 -27.45 -31.27
C ALA A 690 24.91 -26.28 -31.69
N PRO A 691 24.73 -25.06 -31.13
CA PRO A 691 25.55 -23.89 -31.45
C PRO A 691 26.92 -23.92 -30.77
N GLN A 692 27.92 -23.33 -31.44
CA GLN A 692 29.22 -23.02 -30.84
C GLN A 692 29.16 -21.71 -30.02
N LEU A 693 28.62 -21.80 -28.81
CA LEU A 693 28.60 -20.70 -27.84
C LEU A 693 30.02 -20.29 -27.40
N THR A 694 30.13 -19.12 -26.75
CA THR A 694 31.35 -18.77 -26.01
C THR A 694 31.58 -19.73 -24.84
N ARG A 695 32.82 -19.79 -24.35
CA ARG A 695 33.20 -20.66 -23.22
C ARG A 695 32.30 -20.41 -22.02
N GLU A 696 32.13 -19.16 -21.64
CA GLU A 696 31.35 -18.75 -20.47
C GLU A 696 29.86 -19.11 -20.63
N LEU A 697 29.25 -18.90 -21.81
CA LEU A 697 27.88 -19.33 -22.08
C LEU A 697 27.73 -20.87 -22.10
N GLU A 698 28.67 -21.61 -22.69
CA GLU A 698 28.62 -23.08 -22.72
C GLU A 698 28.88 -23.70 -21.33
N GLN A 699 29.69 -23.07 -20.48
CA GLN A 699 29.82 -23.48 -19.07
C GLN A 699 28.49 -23.29 -18.34
N LEU A 700 27.86 -22.12 -18.43
CA LEU A 700 26.54 -21.87 -17.84
C LEU A 700 25.43 -22.76 -18.41
N ARG A 701 25.46 -23.08 -19.72
CA ARG A 701 24.50 -24.01 -20.33
C ARG A 701 24.59 -25.42 -19.74
N ARG A 702 25.78 -25.86 -19.28
CA ARG A 702 25.96 -27.18 -18.65
C ARG A 702 25.40 -27.27 -17.24
N GLU A 703 25.30 -26.14 -16.54
CA GLU A 703 24.65 -26.04 -15.22
C GLU A 703 23.15 -25.73 -15.31
N SER A 704 22.59 -25.62 -16.53
CA SER A 704 21.17 -25.34 -16.73
C SER A 704 20.31 -26.60 -16.72
N ASP A 705 19.04 -26.44 -16.38
CA ASP A 705 18.08 -27.53 -16.21
C ASP A 705 16.89 -27.34 -17.18
N ASP A 706 16.65 -28.34 -18.04
CA ASP A 706 15.58 -28.34 -19.04
C ASP A 706 14.16 -28.59 -18.49
N GLN A 707 14.00 -28.83 -17.18
CA GLN A 707 12.74 -28.89 -16.44
C GLN A 707 12.38 -27.58 -15.71
N GLN A 708 13.29 -26.59 -15.71
CA GLN A 708 12.96 -25.23 -15.25
C GLN A 708 12.02 -24.55 -16.26
N THR A 709 10.98 -23.88 -15.76
CA THR A 709 9.87 -23.35 -16.58
C THR A 709 10.31 -22.25 -17.55
N VAL A 710 11.33 -21.47 -17.16
CA VAL A 710 11.99 -20.47 -18.01
C VAL A 710 13.48 -20.44 -17.69
N SER A 711 14.32 -20.30 -18.73
CA SER A 711 15.77 -20.15 -18.62
C SER A 711 16.28 -19.17 -19.69
N LEU A 712 16.93 -18.07 -19.29
CA LEU A 712 17.68 -17.19 -20.18
C LEU A 712 19.18 -17.39 -19.98
N LEU A 713 19.88 -17.67 -21.08
CA LEU A 713 21.33 -17.66 -21.17
C LEU A 713 21.76 -16.40 -21.94
N VAL A 714 22.58 -15.51 -21.36
CA VAL A 714 22.90 -14.20 -21.95
C VAL A 714 24.30 -13.68 -21.61
N GLU A 715 24.96 -13.03 -22.58
CA GLU A 715 26.09 -12.12 -22.32
C GLU A 715 25.57 -10.70 -22.10
N PRO A 716 25.71 -10.08 -20.90
CA PRO A 716 25.19 -8.73 -20.65
C PRO A 716 25.78 -7.66 -21.60
N GLN A 717 27.05 -7.82 -21.98
CA GLN A 717 27.71 -6.93 -22.94
C GLN A 717 27.12 -7.02 -24.36
N PHE A 718 26.44 -8.13 -24.73
CA PHE A 718 25.71 -8.19 -25.99
C PHE A 718 24.47 -7.28 -25.96
N LEU A 719 23.72 -7.27 -24.85
CA LEU A 719 22.50 -6.46 -24.71
C LEU A 719 22.77 -4.97 -24.94
N THR A 720 23.89 -4.45 -24.41
CA THR A 720 24.32 -3.05 -24.53
C THR A 720 25.04 -2.75 -25.85
N SER A 721 25.51 -3.76 -26.58
CA SER A 721 26.28 -3.57 -27.82
C SER A 721 25.46 -2.91 -28.95
N SER A 722 26.10 -2.02 -29.72
CA SER A 722 25.50 -1.42 -30.93
C SER A 722 25.02 -2.44 -31.96
N SER A 723 25.56 -3.66 -31.98
CA SER A 723 25.10 -4.79 -32.79
C SER A 723 23.72 -5.31 -32.38
N SER A 724 23.40 -5.29 -31.09
CA SER A 724 22.11 -5.74 -30.58
C SER A 724 20.97 -4.85 -31.08
N GLN A 725 19.90 -5.50 -31.54
CA GLN A 725 18.60 -4.87 -31.76
C GLN A 725 17.62 -5.14 -30.60
N VAL A 726 18.07 -5.84 -29.54
CA VAL A 726 17.25 -6.27 -28.40
C VAL A 726 16.82 -5.07 -27.55
N MET A 727 17.75 -4.15 -27.29
CA MET A 727 17.52 -2.98 -26.43
C MET A 727 17.30 -1.71 -27.29
N ARG A 728 16.39 -1.79 -28.28
CA ARG A 728 16.11 -0.67 -29.20
C ARG A 728 14.62 -0.32 -29.27
N GLY A 729 14.31 0.94 -29.54
CA GLY A 729 12.94 1.47 -29.48
C GLY A 729 12.61 2.01 -28.08
N GLU A 730 11.38 1.79 -27.59
CA GLU A 730 10.99 2.10 -26.20
C GLU A 730 11.94 1.46 -25.17
N LEU A 731 12.57 0.35 -25.55
CA LEU A 731 13.44 -0.48 -24.73
C LEU A 731 14.87 0.05 -24.60
N ALA A 732 15.23 1.10 -25.36
CA ALA A 732 16.55 1.73 -25.27
C ALA A 732 16.81 2.37 -23.89
N ALA A 733 15.77 2.88 -23.24
CA ALA A 733 15.86 3.42 -21.87
C ALA A 733 16.32 2.36 -20.84
N GLY A 734 15.97 1.09 -21.07
CA GLY A 734 16.40 -0.04 -20.23
C GLY A 734 17.85 -0.50 -20.46
N THR A 735 18.65 0.21 -21.25
CA THR A 735 20.04 -0.19 -21.58
C THR A 735 21.04 0.23 -20.51
N ALA A 736 20.99 1.49 -20.04
CA ALA A 736 21.84 2.01 -18.96
C ALA A 736 21.62 1.21 -17.66
N GLY A 737 20.37 1.10 -17.23
CA GLY A 737 19.67 -0.17 -17.39
C GLY A 737 20.35 -1.44 -16.87
N VAL A 738 20.35 -2.43 -17.78
CA VAL A 738 21.13 -3.67 -17.74
C VAL A 738 22.61 -3.43 -17.41
N GLN A 739 23.21 -2.32 -17.87
CA GLN A 739 24.62 -2.02 -17.68
C GLN A 739 25.01 -1.70 -16.23
N ASP A 740 24.17 -0.98 -15.47
CA ASP A 740 24.36 -0.72 -14.03
C ASP A 740 24.30 -2.03 -13.22
N PHE A 741 23.29 -2.87 -13.51
CA PHE A 741 23.09 -4.11 -12.77
C PHE A 741 24.20 -5.14 -13.04
N PHE A 742 24.52 -5.44 -14.31
CA PHE A 742 25.55 -6.44 -14.60
C PHE A 742 26.98 -5.87 -14.57
N GLY A 743 27.16 -4.57 -14.79
CA GLY A 743 28.47 -3.92 -14.86
C GLY A 743 29.31 -4.42 -16.04
N GLU A 744 30.57 -3.97 -16.09
CA GLU A 744 31.54 -4.48 -17.08
C GLU A 744 32.16 -5.82 -16.67
N GLY A 745 32.08 -6.17 -15.38
CA GLY A 745 32.73 -7.35 -14.80
C GLY A 745 32.04 -8.68 -15.07
N ILE A 746 30.74 -8.71 -15.39
CA ILE A 746 30.00 -9.94 -15.67
C ILE A 746 30.05 -10.25 -17.17
N ARG A 747 30.57 -11.43 -17.51
CA ARG A 747 30.72 -11.90 -18.89
C ARG A 747 29.47 -12.59 -19.41
N ALA A 748 28.93 -13.51 -18.62
CA ALA A 748 27.77 -14.30 -18.98
C ALA A 748 26.92 -14.61 -17.73
N VAL A 749 25.62 -14.80 -17.97
CA VAL A 749 24.60 -15.06 -16.95
C VAL A 749 23.64 -16.13 -17.45
N LEU A 750 23.33 -17.10 -16.60
CA LEU A 750 22.11 -17.89 -16.66
C LEU A 750 21.15 -17.33 -15.62
N VAL A 751 19.90 -17.08 -15.98
CA VAL A 751 18.81 -16.85 -15.03
C VAL A 751 17.68 -17.79 -15.37
N SER A 752 17.11 -18.45 -14.38
CA SER A 752 16.02 -19.39 -14.56
C SER A 752 14.99 -19.32 -13.45
N GLY A 753 13.84 -19.96 -13.68
CA GLY A 753 12.79 -20.10 -12.68
C GLY A 753 11.86 -21.25 -12.97
N HIS A 754 11.31 -21.83 -11.90
CA HIS A 754 10.37 -22.95 -11.96
C HIS A 754 9.10 -22.63 -11.16
N ILE A 755 7.93 -22.87 -11.77
CA ILE A 755 6.62 -22.52 -11.22
C ILE A 755 5.92 -23.79 -10.72
N GLY A 756 6.27 -24.21 -9.51
CA GLY A 756 5.71 -25.38 -8.82
C GLY A 756 4.72 -24.99 -7.72
N GLN A 757 4.80 -25.68 -6.57
CA GLN A 757 4.08 -25.26 -5.35
C GLN A 757 4.57 -23.90 -4.84
N ASN A 758 5.88 -23.68 -4.97
CA ASN A 758 6.58 -22.41 -4.79
C ASN A 758 7.10 -21.92 -6.15
N LEU A 759 7.43 -20.63 -6.23
CA LEU A 759 8.22 -20.05 -7.30
C LEU A 759 9.70 -20.11 -6.90
N TYR A 760 10.47 -20.96 -7.57
CA TYR A 760 11.93 -20.97 -7.47
C TYR A 760 12.52 -20.04 -8.54
N LEU A 761 13.57 -19.31 -8.18
CA LEU A 761 14.33 -18.42 -9.06
C LEU A 761 15.82 -18.62 -8.80
N GLU A 762 16.62 -18.72 -9.86
CA GLU A 762 18.08 -18.87 -9.76
C GLU A 762 18.79 -17.96 -10.77
N MET A 763 19.95 -17.44 -10.38
CA MET A 763 20.88 -16.72 -11.23
C MET A 763 22.30 -17.28 -11.01
N ARG A 764 22.92 -17.79 -12.08
CA ARG A 764 24.34 -18.17 -12.12
C ARG A 764 25.12 -17.16 -12.96
N CYS A 765 26.13 -16.54 -12.38
CA CYS A 765 26.93 -15.48 -12.99
C CYS A 765 28.41 -15.88 -13.14
N MET A 766 29.00 -15.57 -14.30
CA MET A 766 30.44 -15.70 -14.55
C MET A 766 31.11 -14.35 -14.72
N GLY A 767 32.07 -14.04 -13.85
CA GLY A 767 32.85 -12.80 -13.87
C GLY A 767 34.04 -12.82 -14.83
N SER A 768 34.74 -11.69 -14.90
CA SER A 768 36.12 -11.61 -15.39
C SER A 768 37.10 -12.31 -14.44
N LEU A 769 38.30 -12.62 -14.93
CA LEU A 769 39.41 -13.20 -14.12
C LEU A 769 39.88 -12.30 -12.96
N SER A 770 39.33 -11.09 -12.83
CA SER A 770 39.63 -10.10 -11.80
C SER A 770 38.57 -10.02 -10.70
N LEU A 771 37.53 -10.87 -10.75
CA LEU A 771 36.44 -10.93 -9.79
C LEU A 771 36.27 -12.38 -9.33
N ASP A 772 36.37 -12.61 -8.03
CA ASP A 772 36.10 -13.92 -7.43
C ASP A 772 34.59 -14.20 -7.37
N PRO A 773 34.15 -15.47 -7.49
CA PRO A 773 32.72 -15.81 -7.42
C PRO A 773 32.00 -15.40 -6.12
N PRO A 774 32.60 -15.50 -4.91
CA PRO A 774 31.97 -15.01 -3.67
C PRO A 774 31.64 -13.51 -3.71
N SER A 775 32.60 -12.65 -4.04
CA SER A 775 32.39 -11.20 -4.18
C SER A 775 31.35 -10.88 -5.26
N LEU A 776 31.32 -11.67 -6.34
CA LEU A 776 30.33 -11.51 -7.39
C LEU A 776 28.91 -11.87 -6.93
N ALA A 777 28.73 -12.98 -6.18
CA ALA A 777 27.43 -13.37 -5.63
C ALA A 777 26.89 -12.30 -4.66
N ASN A 778 27.76 -11.81 -3.77
CA ASN A 778 27.43 -10.75 -2.83
C ASN A 778 27.13 -9.42 -3.54
N SER A 779 27.88 -9.07 -4.59
CA SER A 779 27.62 -7.87 -5.40
C SER A 779 26.26 -7.94 -6.10
N VAL A 780 25.88 -9.09 -6.66
CA VAL A 780 24.55 -9.30 -7.24
C VAL A 780 23.45 -9.19 -6.17
N LYS A 781 23.66 -9.77 -4.97
CA LYS A 781 22.70 -9.68 -3.86
C LYS A 781 22.51 -8.25 -3.34
N GLU A 782 23.57 -7.45 -3.17
CA GLU A 782 23.43 -6.04 -2.80
C GLU A 782 22.84 -5.18 -3.93
N LYS A 783 23.06 -5.55 -5.20
CA LYS A 783 22.34 -4.93 -6.31
C LYS A 783 20.86 -5.27 -6.30
N ILE A 784 20.46 -6.47 -5.85
CA ILE A 784 19.05 -6.84 -5.59
C ILE A 784 18.47 -6.04 -4.40
N ASN A 785 19.25 -5.80 -3.33
CA ASN A 785 18.89 -4.91 -2.22
C ASN A 785 18.64 -3.46 -2.69
N GLY A 786 19.47 -2.96 -3.61
CA GLY A 786 19.31 -1.63 -4.21
C GLY A 786 18.06 -1.45 -5.08
N VAL A 787 17.40 -2.53 -5.50
CA VAL A 787 16.19 -2.49 -6.34
C VAL A 787 15.00 -1.91 -5.58
N SER A 788 14.80 -2.31 -4.32
CA SER A 788 13.65 -1.87 -3.52
C SER A 788 13.70 -0.37 -3.26
N ARG A 789 14.86 0.16 -2.86
CA ARG A 789 15.08 1.60 -2.64
C ARG A 789 14.79 2.41 -3.91
N LYS A 790 15.36 2.00 -5.06
CA LYS A 790 15.07 2.62 -6.37
C LYS A 790 13.58 2.57 -6.77
N LEU A 791 12.81 1.62 -6.25
CA LEU A 791 11.34 1.59 -6.39
C LEU A 791 10.61 2.50 -5.40
N GLU A 792 11.07 2.62 -4.16
CA GLU A 792 10.50 3.53 -3.15
C GLU A 792 10.58 4.99 -3.61
N ASP A 793 11.71 5.39 -4.20
CA ASP A 793 11.90 6.72 -4.78
C ASP A 793 11.04 6.95 -6.05
N ALA A 794 10.88 5.91 -6.89
CA ALA A 794 10.24 6.06 -8.20
C ALA A 794 8.71 5.93 -8.19
N VAL A 795 8.14 5.04 -7.38
CA VAL A 795 6.67 4.82 -7.31
C VAL A 795 5.86 6.11 -7.09
N PRO A 796 6.29 7.06 -6.23
CA PRO A 796 5.62 8.36 -6.09
C PRO A 796 5.64 9.21 -7.36
N ALA A 797 6.77 9.24 -8.09
CA ALA A 797 6.96 10.08 -9.28
C ALA A 797 6.09 9.64 -10.47
N VAL A 798 5.73 8.35 -10.53
CA VAL A 798 4.99 7.72 -11.64
C VAL A 798 3.47 8.01 -11.61
N ASN A 799 2.95 8.68 -10.56
CA ASN A 799 1.53 9.03 -10.36
C ASN A 799 0.54 7.89 -10.74
N PRO A 800 0.62 6.73 -10.04
CA PRO A 800 -0.10 5.52 -10.43
C PRO A 800 -1.61 5.72 -10.50
N SER A 801 -2.22 5.20 -11.57
CA SER A 801 -3.67 5.29 -11.78
C SER A 801 -4.45 4.55 -10.67
N PRO A 802 -5.71 4.92 -10.38
CA PRO A 802 -6.47 4.35 -9.26
C PRO A 802 -6.55 2.81 -9.26
N TYR A 803 -6.47 2.19 -10.43
CA TYR A 803 -6.47 0.73 -10.62
C TYR A 803 -5.24 0.06 -10.00
N TRP A 804 -4.03 0.54 -10.29
CA TRP A 804 -2.79 -0.10 -9.83
C TRP A 804 -2.09 0.59 -8.65
N ARG A 805 -2.59 1.74 -8.19
CA ARG A 805 -2.06 2.47 -7.01
C ARG A 805 -1.86 1.59 -5.76
N ARG A 806 -2.71 0.57 -5.56
CA ARG A 806 -2.57 -0.41 -4.46
C ARG A 806 -1.43 -1.42 -4.66
N LEU A 807 -1.10 -1.74 -5.90
CA LEU A 807 0.06 -2.56 -6.26
C LEU A 807 1.32 -1.72 -6.17
N ALA A 808 1.28 -0.47 -6.66
CA ALA A 808 2.37 0.49 -6.61
C ALA A 808 2.93 0.65 -5.18
N THR A 809 2.08 0.95 -4.20
CA THR A 809 2.48 1.11 -2.79
C THR A 809 2.96 -0.18 -2.11
N ARG A 810 2.79 -1.34 -2.75
CA ARG A 810 3.25 -2.64 -2.24
C ARG A 810 4.43 -3.22 -3.03
N PHE A 811 4.70 -2.75 -4.24
CA PHE A 811 5.73 -3.28 -5.13
C PHE A 811 7.16 -3.21 -4.55
N PRO A 812 7.62 -2.09 -3.93
CA PRO A 812 8.93 -2.07 -3.28
C PRO A 812 9.05 -3.10 -2.15
N ASN A 813 7.99 -3.23 -1.32
CA ASN A 813 7.93 -4.22 -0.24
C ASN A 813 7.94 -5.67 -0.75
N MET A 814 7.33 -5.96 -1.90
CA MET A 814 7.39 -7.29 -2.53
C MET A 814 8.79 -7.63 -3.04
N VAL A 815 9.52 -6.65 -3.59
CA VAL A 815 10.93 -6.81 -3.95
C VAL A 815 11.82 -6.95 -2.71
N GLN A 816 11.56 -6.19 -1.65
CA GLN A 816 12.29 -6.34 -0.38
C GLN A 816 12.06 -7.70 0.28
N PHE A 817 10.84 -8.25 0.19
CA PHE A 817 10.57 -9.62 0.60
C PHE A 817 11.34 -10.64 -0.25
N ALA A 818 11.42 -10.44 -1.58
CA ALA A 818 12.23 -11.30 -2.43
C ALA A 818 13.72 -11.25 -2.05
N TYR A 819 14.26 -10.05 -1.79
CA TYR A 819 15.61 -9.88 -1.24
C TYR A 819 15.83 -10.64 0.09
N GLN A 820 14.85 -10.60 1.00
CA GLN A 820 14.90 -11.35 2.27
C GLN A 820 14.91 -12.88 2.07
N GLN A 821 14.37 -13.39 0.96
CA GLN A 821 14.44 -14.82 0.61
C GLN A 821 15.66 -15.17 -0.27
N THR A 822 16.53 -14.21 -0.59
CA THR A 822 17.69 -14.41 -1.46
C THR A 822 18.88 -15.01 -0.72
N ARG A 823 19.26 -16.23 -1.10
CA ARG A 823 20.52 -16.87 -0.70
C ARG A 823 21.60 -16.72 -1.77
N THR A 824 22.85 -16.81 -1.35
CA THR A 824 24.05 -16.58 -2.16
C THR A 824 25.08 -17.65 -1.86
N GLY A 825 25.76 -18.15 -2.90
CA GLY A 825 26.77 -19.19 -2.78
C GLY A 825 27.64 -19.30 -4.02
N VAL A 826 28.50 -20.32 -4.06
CA VAL A 826 29.41 -20.58 -5.18
C VAL A 826 29.42 -22.05 -5.51
N GLU A 827 29.07 -22.38 -6.76
CA GLU A 827 29.12 -23.73 -7.32
C GLU A 827 29.94 -23.70 -8.60
N ASN A 828 30.78 -24.72 -8.84
CA ASN A 828 31.51 -24.91 -10.11
C ASN A 828 32.26 -23.66 -10.65
N ASN A 829 32.79 -22.84 -9.73
CA ASN A 829 33.43 -21.53 -9.98
C ASN A 829 32.49 -20.49 -10.64
N GLN A 830 31.24 -20.45 -10.19
CA GLN A 830 30.18 -19.53 -10.64
C GLN A 830 29.52 -18.92 -9.40
N ALA A 831 29.16 -17.64 -9.50
CA ALA A 831 28.40 -16.97 -8.46
C ALA A 831 26.93 -17.39 -8.56
N VAL A 832 26.38 -18.04 -7.54
CA VAL A 832 24.99 -18.51 -7.53
C VAL A 832 24.17 -17.65 -6.57
N VAL A 833 23.01 -17.19 -7.03
CA VAL A 833 22.05 -16.40 -6.26
C VAL A 833 20.68 -17.01 -6.49
N ASN A 834 20.01 -17.51 -5.45
CA ASN A 834 18.70 -18.15 -5.60
C ASN A 834 17.68 -17.72 -4.54
N ILE A 835 16.40 -17.82 -4.90
CA ILE A 835 15.27 -17.28 -4.16
C ILE A 835 14.12 -18.28 -4.21
N MET A 836 13.51 -18.56 -3.05
CA MET A 836 12.29 -19.36 -2.93
C MET A 836 11.14 -18.45 -2.49
N LEU A 837 10.08 -18.36 -3.31
CA LEU A 837 8.93 -17.48 -3.07
C LEU A 837 7.61 -18.27 -3.07
N PRO A 838 6.55 -17.78 -2.41
CA PRO A 838 5.20 -18.30 -2.61
C PRO A 838 4.83 -18.25 -4.10
N SER A 839 4.17 -19.27 -4.63
CA SER A 839 3.85 -19.37 -6.08
C SER A 839 3.10 -18.14 -6.63
N ALA A 840 2.20 -17.55 -5.84
CA ALA A 840 1.48 -16.32 -6.20
C ALA A 840 2.35 -15.04 -6.26
N ALA A 841 3.63 -15.08 -5.89
CA ALA A 841 4.52 -13.92 -6.00
C ALA A 841 4.76 -13.54 -7.47
N GLY A 842 4.95 -14.52 -8.36
CA GLY A 842 5.34 -14.29 -9.75
C GLY A 842 4.39 -13.37 -10.51
N GLN A 843 3.08 -13.64 -10.47
CA GLN A 843 2.07 -12.78 -11.09
C GLN A 843 2.07 -11.34 -10.56
N ASN A 844 2.34 -11.14 -9.27
CA ASN A 844 2.34 -9.81 -8.64
C ASN A 844 3.62 -9.01 -8.96
N MET A 845 4.78 -9.67 -9.00
CA MET A 845 6.05 -9.03 -9.39
C MET A 845 6.07 -8.68 -10.87
N VAL A 846 5.56 -9.58 -11.74
CA VAL A 846 5.42 -9.35 -13.18
C VAL A 846 4.45 -8.20 -13.47
N ALA A 847 3.27 -8.18 -12.84
CA ALA A 847 2.32 -7.08 -12.99
C ALA A 847 2.89 -5.74 -12.48
N GLY A 848 3.61 -5.73 -11.36
CA GLY A 848 4.27 -4.53 -10.84
C GLY A 848 5.31 -3.96 -11.81
N ALA A 849 6.11 -4.83 -12.43
CA ALA A 849 7.10 -4.44 -13.43
C ALA A 849 6.46 -3.96 -14.75
N GLU A 850 5.40 -4.63 -15.23
CA GLU A 850 4.66 -4.22 -16.44
C GLU A 850 4.04 -2.83 -16.26
N LEU A 851 3.36 -2.59 -15.13
CA LEU A 851 2.66 -1.34 -14.86
C LEU A 851 3.62 -0.17 -14.63
N MET A 852 4.81 -0.40 -14.05
CA MET A 852 5.88 0.60 -13.96
C MET A 852 6.46 0.96 -15.35
N LEU A 853 6.62 0.00 -16.27
CA LEU A 853 7.01 0.31 -17.65
C LEU A 853 5.91 1.05 -18.41
N ALA A 854 4.65 0.60 -18.30
CA ALA A 854 3.51 1.15 -19.02
C ALA A 854 3.20 2.60 -18.61
N ALA A 855 3.32 2.92 -17.32
CA ALA A 855 3.11 4.29 -16.85
C ALA A 855 4.21 5.25 -17.34
N ASN A 856 5.44 4.78 -17.54
CA ASN A 856 6.52 5.59 -18.10
C ASN A 856 6.42 5.74 -19.64
N SER A 857 5.91 4.74 -20.37
CA SER A 857 5.74 4.84 -21.83
C SER A 857 4.66 5.85 -22.26
N ALA A 858 3.70 6.15 -21.36
CA ALA A 858 2.66 7.16 -21.57
C ALA A 858 3.20 8.57 -21.84
N GLY A 859 4.45 8.88 -21.50
CA GLY A 859 5.11 10.15 -21.82
C GLY A 859 5.57 10.30 -23.28
N ALA A 860 5.52 9.25 -24.11
CA ALA A 860 6.24 9.19 -25.39
C ALA A 860 5.36 9.07 -26.66
N ALA A 861 4.09 9.50 -26.61
CA ALA A 861 3.13 9.35 -27.71
C ALA A 861 2.67 10.69 -28.33
N ALA A 862 3.57 11.44 -28.96
CA ALA A 862 3.21 12.63 -29.73
C ALA A 862 2.38 12.27 -30.99
N PRO A 863 1.14 12.79 -31.17
CA PRO A 863 0.36 12.54 -32.37
C PRO A 863 0.99 13.27 -33.58
N ALA A 864 1.15 12.55 -34.70
CA ALA A 864 1.82 13.06 -35.89
C ALA A 864 0.94 14.04 -36.71
N GLY A 865 0.81 15.27 -36.23
CA GLY A 865 0.19 16.40 -36.92
C GLY A 865 1.15 17.59 -37.01
N GLY A 866 1.55 17.99 -38.22
CA GLY A 866 2.54 19.04 -38.44
C GLY A 866 2.02 20.47 -38.21
N GLY A 867 1.87 20.87 -36.96
CA GLY A 867 1.80 22.28 -36.52
C GLY A 867 3.11 22.69 -35.83
N ALA A 868 3.36 23.99 -35.73
CA ALA A 868 4.48 24.50 -34.91
C ALA A 868 4.25 24.13 -33.43
N MET A 869 5.33 24.06 -32.63
CA MET A 869 5.20 23.90 -31.18
C MET A 869 4.24 24.95 -30.62
N PRO A 870 3.16 24.58 -29.90
CA PRO A 870 2.60 25.50 -28.94
C PRO A 870 3.72 25.81 -27.94
N ALA A 871 3.95 27.10 -27.66
CA ALA A 871 4.79 27.49 -26.53
C ALA A 871 4.23 26.84 -25.25
N ALA A 872 5.10 26.62 -24.24
CA ALA A 872 4.75 25.96 -22.99
C ALA A 872 3.36 26.41 -22.51
N LYS A 873 2.43 25.44 -22.37
CA LYS A 873 1.03 25.75 -22.02
C LYS A 873 1.02 26.64 -20.78
N LYS A 874 0.42 27.82 -20.92
CA LYS A 874 0.03 28.62 -19.75
C LYS A 874 -0.91 27.78 -18.87
N PRO A 875 -0.95 28.03 -17.55
CA PRO A 875 -1.96 27.40 -16.70
C PRO A 875 -3.35 27.65 -17.30
N GLU A 876 -4.08 26.59 -17.62
CA GLU A 876 -5.37 26.67 -18.30
C GLU A 876 -6.40 27.31 -17.38
N THR A 877 -6.94 28.44 -17.82
CA THR A 877 -7.91 29.22 -17.06
C THR A 877 -9.22 28.44 -16.87
N ILE A 878 -9.99 28.78 -15.84
CA ILE A 878 -11.31 28.14 -15.61
C ILE A 878 -12.24 28.38 -16.81
N GLU A 879 -12.09 29.49 -17.53
CA GLU A 879 -12.83 29.81 -18.74
C GLU A 879 -12.47 28.85 -19.90
N GLU A 880 -11.19 28.52 -20.08
CA GLU A 880 -10.74 27.49 -21.04
C GLU A 880 -11.20 26.08 -20.62
N LYS A 881 -11.14 25.74 -19.33
CA LYS A 881 -11.63 24.46 -18.81
C LYS A 881 -13.14 24.29 -18.99
N LEU A 882 -13.94 25.35 -18.79
CA LEU A 882 -15.38 25.34 -19.05
C LEU A 882 -15.72 25.17 -20.55
N ALA A 883 -14.82 25.56 -21.44
CA ALA A 883 -14.94 25.36 -22.89
C ALA A 883 -14.45 23.99 -23.39
N SER A 884 -13.71 23.23 -22.56
CA SER A 884 -13.28 21.86 -22.88
C SER A 884 -14.49 20.91 -22.98
N THR A 885 -14.36 19.82 -23.75
CA THR A 885 -15.45 18.86 -23.99
C THR A 885 -15.27 17.56 -23.20
N MET A 886 -16.32 17.14 -22.49
CA MET A 886 -16.37 15.90 -21.70
C MET A 886 -17.57 15.03 -22.11
N SER A 887 -17.66 13.80 -21.59
CA SER A 887 -18.81 12.90 -21.80
C SER A 887 -19.24 12.23 -20.51
N ILE A 888 -20.46 12.47 -20.04
CA ILE A 888 -20.97 11.97 -18.76
C ILE A 888 -22.30 11.24 -18.92
N SER A 889 -22.48 10.12 -18.22
CA SER A 889 -23.72 9.35 -18.22
C SER A 889 -23.97 8.66 -16.87
N PHE A 890 -25.11 8.94 -16.24
CA PHE A 890 -25.55 8.24 -15.02
C PHE A 890 -27.08 8.05 -14.97
N PRO A 891 -27.57 6.90 -14.48
CA PRO A 891 -29.01 6.62 -14.41
C PRO A 891 -29.72 7.38 -13.27
N GLN A 892 -29.05 7.54 -12.12
CA GLN A 892 -29.54 8.29 -10.96
C GLN A 892 -28.33 8.70 -10.11
N ASN A 893 -28.20 9.98 -9.79
CA ASN A 893 -27.17 10.53 -8.89
C ASN A 893 -27.73 11.75 -8.13
N SER A 894 -27.08 12.20 -7.05
CA SER A 894 -27.46 13.47 -6.40
C SER A 894 -26.80 14.66 -7.10
N LEU A 895 -27.38 15.86 -6.93
CA LEU A 895 -26.75 17.10 -7.40
C LEU A 895 -25.33 17.29 -6.84
N GLU A 896 -25.12 16.99 -5.54
CA GLU A 896 -23.82 17.16 -4.88
C GLU A 896 -22.75 16.21 -5.41
N PHE A 897 -23.09 14.95 -5.66
CA PHE A 897 -22.17 14.00 -6.29
C PHE A 897 -21.95 14.32 -7.77
N ALA A 898 -23.00 14.57 -8.56
CA ALA A 898 -22.85 14.88 -9.98
C ALA A 898 -22.00 16.14 -10.25
N LEU A 899 -22.13 17.19 -9.41
CA LEU A 899 -21.24 18.36 -9.48
C LEU A 899 -19.80 18.02 -9.10
N ARG A 900 -19.58 17.16 -8.12
CA ARG A 900 -18.24 16.69 -7.73
C ARG A 900 -17.59 15.87 -8.84
N ASP A 901 -18.33 14.92 -9.42
CA ASP A 901 -17.85 14.03 -10.48
C ASP A 901 -17.39 14.86 -11.70
N ILE A 902 -18.20 15.84 -12.12
CA ILE A 902 -17.85 16.79 -13.19
C ILE A 902 -16.65 17.68 -12.81
N GLY A 903 -16.56 18.13 -11.56
CA GLY A 903 -15.44 18.94 -11.07
C GLY A 903 -14.11 18.19 -11.07
N GLU A 904 -14.12 16.91 -10.66
CA GLU A 904 -12.95 16.03 -10.69
C GLU A 904 -12.54 15.67 -12.14
N GLU A 905 -13.49 15.38 -13.04
CA GLU A 905 -13.19 15.06 -14.45
C GLU A 905 -12.69 16.29 -15.25
N ALA A 906 -13.29 17.47 -15.05
CA ALA A 906 -12.89 18.70 -15.74
C ALA A 906 -11.69 19.43 -15.09
N GLY A 907 -11.21 18.96 -13.92
CA GLY A 907 -10.15 19.62 -13.16
C GLY A 907 -10.52 21.05 -12.70
N ILE A 908 -11.78 21.26 -12.32
CA ILE A 908 -12.33 22.54 -11.82
C ILE A 908 -12.78 22.35 -10.36
N PRO A 909 -12.27 23.13 -9.38
CA PRO A 909 -12.77 23.08 -8.02
C PRO A 909 -14.17 23.71 -7.94
N ILE A 910 -15.19 22.87 -7.73
CA ILE A 910 -16.60 23.26 -7.61
C ILE A 910 -17.03 23.26 -6.13
N GLU A 911 -17.63 24.36 -5.67
CA GLU A 911 -18.10 24.56 -4.29
C GLU A 911 -19.61 24.91 -4.25
N ILE A 912 -20.39 24.26 -3.39
CA ILE A 912 -21.84 24.49 -3.28
C ILE A 912 -22.15 25.34 -2.04
N LYS A 913 -22.55 26.60 -2.23
CA LYS A 913 -22.93 27.51 -1.12
C LYS A 913 -24.33 27.16 -0.59
N GLY A 914 -24.38 26.10 0.20
CA GLY A 914 -25.61 25.53 0.75
C GLY A 914 -26.47 26.49 1.59
N THR A 915 -25.87 27.54 2.16
CA THR A 915 -26.60 28.65 2.81
C THR A 915 -27.55 29.35 1.84
N ASP A 916 -27.09 29.56 0.61
CA ASP A 916 -27.80 30.31 -0.42
C ASP A 916 -28.94 29.45 -0.97
N LEU A 917 -28.65 28.16 -1.21
CA LEU A 917 -29.63 27.16 -1.61
C LEU A 917 -30.73 26.98 -0.55
N GLN A 918 -30.39 26.95 0.74
CA GLN A 918 -31.38 26.81 1.82
C GLN A 918 -32.35 27.99 1.90
N LEU A 919 -31.90 29.23 1.61
CA LEU A 919 -32.76 30.41 1.63
C LEU A 919 -33.84 30.38 0.52
N ASP A 920 -33.54 29.77 -0.62
CA ASP A 920 -34.50 29.52 -1.72
C ASP A 920 -35.23 28.17 -1.61
N GLY A 921 -35.06 27.44 -0.51
CA GLY A 921 -35.74 26.15 -0.25
C GLY A 921 -35.17 24.95 -1.02
N ILE A 922 -33.93 25.04 -1.53
CA ILE A 922 -33.30 24.04 -2.39
C ILE A 922 -32.43 23.08 -1.57
N THR A 923 -32.65 21.77 -1.71
CA THR A 923 -31.86 20.73 -1.03
C THR A 923 -30.68 20.25 -1.88
N ARG A 924 -29.51 20.08 -1.26
CA ARG A 924 -28.32 19.52 -1.95
C ARG A 924 -28.54 18.08 -2.43
N ASN A 925 -29.29 17.30 -1.65
CA ASN A 925 -29.57 15.88 -1.91
C ASN A 925 -30.66 15.65 -2.98
N LYS A 926 -30.95 16.62 -3.86
CA LYS A 926 -31.93 16.44 -4.94
C LYS A 926 -31.41 15.40 -5.94
N GLU A 927 -32.22 14.38 -6.19
CA GLU A 927 -31.91 13.35 -7.19
C GLU A 927 -32.07 13.89 -8.61
N ILE A 928 -31.13 13.52 -9.48
CA ILE A 928 -31.14 13.75 -10.92
C ILE A 928 -31.08 12.38 -11.59
N LYS A 929 -32.02 12.12 -12.50
CA LYS A 929 -32.18 10.82 -13.18
C LYS A 929 -31.97 10.98 -14.68
N GLU A 930 -31.52 9.90 -15.33
CA GLU A 930 -31.34 9.76 -16.78
C GLU A 930 -30.55 10.92 -17.42
N PHE A 931 -29.37 11.20 -16.86
CA PHE A 931 -28.50 12.29 -17.33
C PHE A 931 -27.37 11.72 -18.19
N THR A 932 -27.40 12.01 -19.49
CA THR A 932 -26.45 11.49 -20.47
C THR A 932 -26.13 12.57 -21.50
N HIS A 933 -24.84 12.91 -21.64
CA HIS A 933 -24.33 13.89 -22.60
C HIS A 933 -22.96 13.45 -23.13
N ASP A 934 -22.86 13.26 -24.44
CA ASP A 934 -21.62 12.87 -25.12
C ASP A 934 -20.94 14.09 -25.77
N ASN A 935 -19.64 14.22 -25.54
CA ASN A 935 -18.72 15.19 -26.14
C ASN A 935 -19.25 16.65 -26.18
N LYS A 936 -19.75 17.15 -25.04
CA LYS A 936 -20.26 18.52 -24.87
C LYS A 936 -19.33 19.39 -24.02
N PRO A 937 -19.38 20.73 -24.15
CA PRO A 937 -18.63 21.64 -23.29
C PRO A 937 -19.00 21.47 -21.81
N VAL A 938 -18.01 21.45 -20.92
CA VAL A 938 -18.19 21.32 -19.46
C VAL A 938 -19.20 22.34 -18.92
N GLY A 939 -19.10 23.61 -19.35
CA GLY A 939 -20.04 24.67 -18.95
C GLY A 939 -21.49 24.44 -19.42
N GLU A 940 -21.69 23.79 -20.57
CA GLU A 940 -23.03 23.42 -21.05
C GLU A 940 -23.63 22.27 -20.22
N ILE A 941 -22.81 21.27 -19.89
CA ILE A 941 -23.21 20.14 -19.03
C ILE A 941 -23.54 20.63 -17.62
N LEU A 942 -22.72 21.49 -17.02
CA LEU A 942 -22.99 22.11 -15.72
C LEU A 942 -24.30 22.92 -15.74
N ALA A 943 -24.52 23.72 -16.79
CA ALA A 943 -25.78 24.46 -16.93
C ALA A 943 -27.00 23.52 -17.06
N GLN A 944 -26.89 22.43 -17.85
CA GLN A 944 -27.98 21.46 -18.03
C GLN A 944 -28.26 20.63 -16.76
N LEU A 945 -27.23 20.33 -15.96
CA LEU A 945 -27.38 19.74 -14.63
C LEU A 945 -28.15 20.67 -13.68
N LEU A 946 -27.77 21.95 -13.62
CA LEU A 946 -28.43 22.94 -12.75
C LEU A 946 -29.87 23.25 -13.18
N VAL A 947 -30.17 23.23 -14.49
CA VAL A 947 -31.55 23.31 -15.00
C VAL A 947 -32.40 22.14 -14.51
N ARG A 948 -31.92 20.88 -14.61
CA ARG A 948 -32.65 19.71 -14.07
C ARG A 948 -32.79 19.76 -12.54
N ALA A 949 -31.82 20.36 -11.85
CA ALA A 949 -31.87 20.56 -10.41
C ALA A 949 -32.82 21.71 -9.97
N ASN A 950 -33.24 22.60 -10.86
CA ASN A 950 -34.11 23.73 -10.52
C ASN A 950 -35.44 23.27 -9.89
N PRO A 951 -36.00 23.95 -8.85
CA PRO A 951 -37.23 23.51 -8.20
C PRO A 951 -38.44 23.46 -9.14
N GLU A 952 -38.52 24.41 -10.07
CA GLU A 952 -39.55 24.48 -11.11
C GLU A 952 -38.94 24.09 -12.48
N PRO A 953 -39.60 23.21 -13.27
CA PRO A 953 -39.08 22.74 -14.54
C PRO A 953 -39.23 23.80 -15.65
N SER A 954 -38.26 24.72 -15.73
CA SER A 954 -38.22 25.75 -16.78
C SER A 954 -37.63 25.20 -18.09
N PRO A 955 -38.24 25.46 -19.27
CA PRO A 955 -37.85 24.83 -20.54
C PRO A 955 -36.61 25.44 -21.24
N GLY A 956 -35.68 26.06 -20.50
CA GLY A 956 -34.43 26.57 -21.09
C GLY A 956 -33.51 27.28 -20.10
N SER A 957 -32.20 27.21 -20.37
CA SER A 957 -31.11 27.69 -19.49
C SER A 957 -31.00 29.23 -19.34
N ASN A 958 -31.91 29.97 -19.96
CA ASN A 958 -31.85 31.43 -20.06
C ASN A 958 -33.23 32.06 -19.81
N THR A 959 -33.86 31.65 -18.71
CA THR A 959 -35.17 32.11 -18.26
C THR A 959 -35.10 32.66 -16.84
N GLU A 960 -35.93 33.65 -16.51
CA GLU A 960 -36.00 34.25 -15.16
C GLU A 960 -36.37 33.24 -14.06
N VAL A 961 -37.01 32.14 -14.44
CA VAL A 961 -37.44 31.03 -13.55
C VAL A 961 -36.27 30.14 -13.11
N GLN A 962 -35.09 30.24 -13.74
CA GLN A 962 -33.91 29.50 -13.29
C GLN A 962 -33.26 30.14 -12.07
N LYS A 963 -33.47 29.50 -10.91
CA LYS A 963 -32.90 29.91 -9.61
C LYS A 963 -31.46 29.43 -9.43
N LEU A 964 -31.15 28.18 -9.76
CA LEU A 964 -29.80 27.60 -9.63
C LEU A 964 -28.87 28.02 -10.77
N ILE A 965 -27.69 28.54 -10.42
CA ILE A 965 -26.65 28.99 -11.36
C ILE A 965 -25.25 28.68 -10.80
N TYR A 966 -24.23 28.75 -11.66
CA TYR A 966 -22.83 28.84 -11.23
C TYR A 966 -22.24 30.22 -11.52
N VAL A 967 -21.27 30.62 -10.71
CA VAL A 967 -20.48 31.86 -10.84
C VAL A 967 -19.01 31.55 -10.57
N ILE A 968 -18.08 32.38 -11.05
CA ILE A 968 -16.66 32.29 -10.72
C ILE A 968 -16.39 33.18 -9.51
N ASP A 969 -15.71 32.66 -8.48
CA ASP A 969 -15.47 33.40 -7.23
C ASP A 969 -14.34 34.44 -7.42
N PRO A 970 -14.60 35.75 -7.25
CA PRO A 970 -13.61 36.81 -7.48
C PRO A 970 -12.74 37.00 -6.23
N MET A 971 -11.89 36.02 -5.93
CA MET A 971 -10.77 36.24 -5.02
C MET A 971 -9.63 36.94 -5.79
N ASP A 972 -9.16 38.07 -5.26
CA ASP A 972 -7.94 38.74 -5.76
C ASP A 972 -6.71 37.88 -5.44
N GLY A 973 -6.28 37.09 -6.43
CA GLY A 973 -5.15 36.16 -6.34
C GLY A 973 -4.73 35.65 -7.73
N PRO A 974 -3.64 34.86 -7.82
CA PRO A 974 -3.21 34.25 -9.07
C PRO A 974 -4.28 33.30 -9.63
N ASP A 975 -4.34 33.14 -10.96
CA ASP A 975 -5.42 32.41 -11.66
C ASP A 975 -5.64 30.97 -11.17
N GLU A 976 -4.60 30.33 -10.64
CA GLU A 976 -4.61 28.97 -10.06
C GLU A 976 -5.46 28.86 -8.78
N ALA A 977 -5.82 29.98 -8.14
CA ALA A 977 -6.60 30.03 -6.89
C ALA A 977 -8.11 30.23 -7.10
N LYS A 978 -8.57 30.47 -8.34
CA LYS A 978 -10.00 30.70 -8.64
C LYS A 978 -10.84 29.43 -8.41
N LYS A 979 -12.14 29.61 -8.14
CA LYS A 979 -13.10 28.51 -7.92
C LYS A 979 -14.43 28.76 -8.64
N LEU A 980 -15.16 27.68 -8.91
CA LEU A 980 -16.52 27.74 -9.45
C LEU A 980 -17.52 27.48 -8.32
N VAL A 981 -18.41 28.44 -8.07
CA VAL A 981 -19.37 28.42 -6.96
C VAL A 981 -20.79 28.22 -7.50
N VAL A 982 -21.48 27.21 -7.00
CA VAL A 982 -22.91 26.98 -7.24
C VAL A 982 -23.72 27.67 -6.14
N THR A 983 -24.61 28.57 -6.57
CA THR A 983 -25.43 29.45 -5.73
C THR A 983 -26.77 29.75 -6.42
N THR A 984 -27.59 30.65 -5.88
CA THR A 984 -28.86 31.07 -6.49
C THR A 984 -28.76 32.46 -7.12
N ARG A 985 -29.62 32.76 -8.11
CA ARG A 985 -29.64 34.05 -8.81
C ARG A 985 -29.80 35.24 -7.84
N ALA A 986 -30.68 35.12 -6.84
CA ALA A 986 -30.89 36.14 -5.82
C ALA A 986 -29.65 36.35 -4.90
N ALA A 987 -28.96 35.26 -4.54
CA ALA A 987 -27.70 35.35 -3.79
C ALA A 987 -26.56 35.93 -4.64
N ALA A 988 -26.51 35.60 -5.94
CA ALA A 988 -25.51 36.13 -6.86
C ALA A 988 -25.63 37.65 -7.05
N GLU A 989 -26.86 38.15 -7.25
CA GLU A 989 -27.14 39.59 -7.35
C GLU A 989 -26.79 40.33 -6.05
N LYS A 990 -27.21 39.81 -4.90
CA LYS A 990 -26.91 40.36 -3.57
C LYS A 990 -25.40 40.48 -3.32
N ASN A 991 -24.63 39.49 -3.75
CA ASN A 991 -23.18 39.41 -3.57
C ASN A 991 -22.38 40.02 -4.75
N LYS A 992 -23.06 40.60 -5.76
CA LYS A 992 -22.47 41.22 -6.97
C LYS A 992 -21.58 40.30 -7.82
N TYR A 993 -21.91 39.02 -7.89
CA TYR A 993 -21.17 38.06 -8.73
C TYR A 993 -21.34 38.32 -10.22
N THR A 994 -20.26 38.14 -10.99
CA THR A 994 -20.29 38.21 -12.45
C THR A 994 -20.99 36.97 -13.02
N LEU A 995 -22.19 37.14 -13.59
CA LEU A 995 -22.93 36.04 -14.23
C LEU A 995 -22.22 35.56 -15.51
N PRO A 996 -22.02 34.24 -15.71
CA PRO A 996 -21.61 33.66 -16.99
C PRO A 996 -22.61 33.94 -18.11
N ASP A 997 -22.14 34.06 -19.36
CA ASP A 997 -22.97 34.35 -20.54
C ASP A 997 -24.09 33.31 -20.78
N VAL A 998 -23.91 32.09 -20.29
CA VAL A 998 -24.89 30.99 -20.37
C VAL A 998 -26.19 31.27 -19.59
N PHE A 999 -26.14 32.17 -18.59
CA PHE A 999 -27.29 32.55 -17.74
C PHE A 999 -27.72 34.01 -17.90
N LYS A 1000 -27.09 34.77 -18.81
CA LYS A 1000 -27.48 36.13 -19.17
C LYS A 1000 -28.66 36.09 -20.15
N ILE A 1001 -29.78 36.62 -19.69
CA ILE A 1001 -30.98 36.88 -20.51
C ILE A 1001 -30.57 37.79 -21.68
N LYS A 1002 -31.04 37.47 -22.89
CA LYS A 1002 -30.79 38.22 -24.13
C LYS A 1002 -32.03 39.00 -24.56
#